data_AF-A0A485KB68-F1
#
_entry.id   AF-A0A485KB68-F1
#
_cell.length_a   1.000
_cell.length_b   1.000
_cell.length_c   1.000
_cell.angle_alpha   90.00
_cell.angle_beta   90.00
_cell.angle_gamma   90.00
#
_symmetry.space_group_name_H-M   'P 1'
#
loop_
_entity.id
_entity.type
_entity.pdbx_description
1 polymer ?
#
loop_
_entity_poly.entity_id
_entity_poly.type
_entity_poly.pdbx_seq_one_letter_code
_entity_poly.pdbx_strand_id
1 'polypeptide(L)'
;MKIFAGAIAASAAVASASSYEQKFHAWMEAHGLTFSPMEWIHRFETFIVNDQFIANHNNQRGVSFTLGHNQYSHLTYEEFKQHRVGLKVPPSVLKARQQQSTSAIKSDLSAVPAAVDWTALGAVSPVKNQGMCGSCWAFSTTGAIEGAAFVASKKLVSLSEQELVDCDDNDMGCNGGMMDNAFKWVRHHGGLCKEADYAYNATVSTCAVSQCTPAVQVSGFTDVAANDEDELLAAVAKQPVSVAIQADQREFQFYKSGVFDKECGTKLDHGVLVVGYGEQDGKKFWKVKNSWGKDWGDAGYIYLARDLGPEEGQCGVAMLPSYPSATVVAKESKSLEATRMASYEDKFRAWMQTHGVTVDPNEWARRLAAFIKNDLYITAHNSQKNVSFTMGHNEFSHLTFDEFKQHRLGLRLSPGYVEGRVQASRAFKQQRGAAADVSDAPKEIDWTTKGAVTPVKNQGMCGSCWAFSTTGAVEGAAFVASNKLVSVSEQELVDCDDKDSGCNGGLMDNAFKWIKRHSGLCKEEDYTYHANASTCAVSKCKPAVKVTGFTDVVSNDEDALRAAVAKQPVAVAIEADQHAFQFYQSGVFDATCGTNLDHGVLVVGYGEKDGKKFWKVKNSWGPKWGDHGYIYLARELGPEEGQCGVAMAPSYPKASVITDDQDEASKVESVVKEAHDLQVTAINAGSSVTIVQCGDLQSELATFNNLTVTPAHPTRGKPIHFSGDGVVKTGFESAHLNIAVKLAGQLVYSHFGSVCGKTHIPLPLGLGHIDVQGFACPVKAGKFDTFHVDLKLPRIAPEGNYEVNLSSESGEGNAKQAVFCVQVKLGLDDEDAAAARSEVYDLMAVS
;
A
#
# COMPACT_ATOMS: atom_id res chain seq x y z
N MET A 1 37.08 12.78 -40.94
CA MET A 1 37.22 11.61 -40.03
C MET A 1 36.75 11.90 -38.59
N LYS A 2 35.71 12.73 -38.38
CA LYS A 2 35.16 13.08 -37.05
C LYS A 2 33.62 12.97 -36.92
N ILE A 3 32.93 12.43 -37.93
CA ILE A 3 31.45 12.38 -37.96
C ILE A 3 30.88 10.97 -37.67
N PHE A 4 31.71 9.92 -37.73
CA PHE A 4 31.27 8.53 -37.49
C PHE A 4 31.30 8.09 -36.02
N ALA A 5 31.87 8.88 -35.09
CA ALA A 5 31.93 8.53 -33.67
C ALA A 5 30.64 8.86 -32.89
N GLY A 6 29.86 9.86 -33.33
CA GLY A 6 28.65 10.30 -32.61
C GLY A 6 27.43 9.38 -32.79
N ALA A 7 27.26 8.79 -33.98
CA ALA A 7 26.11 7.91 -34.27
C ALA A 7 26.24 6.53 -33.62
N ILE A 8 27.46 6.01 -33.46
CA ILE A 8 27.74 4.72 -32.79
C ILE A 8 27.57 4.86 -31.26
N ALA A 9 27.91 6.02 -30.68
CA ALA A 9 27.72 6.28 -29.26
C ALA A 9 26.23 6.45 -28.90
N ALA A 10 25.44 7.12 -29.75
CA ALA A 10 24.00 7.30 -29.52
C ALA A 10 23.20 5.99 -29.64
N SER A 11 23.52 5.11 -30.61
CA SER A 11 22.87 3.81 -30.74
C SER A 11 23.23 2.82 -29.63
N ALA A 12 24.48 2.83 -29.16
CA ALA A 12 24.90 2.05 -27.99
C ALA A 12 24.27 2.54 -26.67
N ALA A 13 24.04 3.86 -26.52
CA ALA A 13 23.36 4.43 -25.36
C ALA A 13 21.87 4.06 -25.29
N VAL A 14 21.16 4.03 -26.44
CA VAL A 14 19.74 3.63 -26.50
C VAL A 14 19.56 2.11 -26.29
N ALA A 15 20.46 1.29 -26.82
CA ALA A 15 20.45 -0.16 -26.61
C ALA A 15 20.78 -0.55 -25.15
N SER A 16 21.65 0.22 -24.47
CA SER A 16 21.96 -0.02 -23.06
C SER A 16 20.81 0.42 -22.13
N ALA A 17 20.20 1.58 -22.36
CA ALA A 17 19.05 2.05 -21.56
C ALA A 17 17.85 1.07 -21.58
N SER A 18 17.50 0.55 -22.76
CA SER A 18 16.43 -0.45 -22.90
C SER A 18 16.73 -1.80 -22.23
N SER A 19 18.00 -2.19 -22.13
CA SER A 19 18.41 -3.41 -21.43
C SER A 19 18.32 -3.29 -19.89
N TYR A 20 18.65 -2.10 -19.35
CA TYR A 20 18.54 -1.86 -17.91
C TYR A 20 17.10 -1.78 -17.46
N GLU A 21 16.23 -1.16 -18.26
CA GLU A 21 14.79 -1.04 -17.95
C GLU A 21 14.15 -2.41 -17.82
N GLN A 22 14.46 -3.35 -18.72
CA GLN A 22 13.99 -4.74 -18.62
C GLN A 22 14.51 -5.44 -17.36
N LYS A 23 15.80 -5.30 -17.04
CA LYS A 23 16.38 -5.84 -15.80
C LYS A 23 15.69 -5.27 -14.56
N PHE A 24 15.41 -3.97 -14.57
CA PHE A 24 14.77 -3.28 -13.44
C PHE A 24 13.31 -3.71 -13.28
N HIS A 25 12.56 -3.86 -14.37
CA HIS A 25 11.20 -4.40 -14.33
C HIS A 25 11.14 -5.83 -13.81
N ALA A 26 12.00 -6.72 -14.33
CA ALA A 26 12.08 -8.09 -13.84
C ALA A 26 12.46 -8.14 -12.36
N TRP A 27 13.39 -7.28 -11.94
CA TRP A 27 13.76 -7.14 -10.53
C TRP A 27 12.61 -6.64 -9.65
N MET A 28 11.85 -5.62 -10.09
CA MET A 28 10.68 -5.10 -9.37
C MET A 28 9.60 -6.18 -9.23
N GLU A 29 9.31 -6.91 -10.31
CA GLU A 29 8.33 -8.00 -10.32
C GLU A 29 8.73 -9.10 -9.33
N ALA A 30 10.00 -9.51 -9.34
CA ALA A 30 10.52 -10.54 -8.44
C ALA A 30 10.41 -10.15 -6.95
N HIS A 31 10.39 -8.85 -6.64
CA HIS A 31 10.28 -8.33 -5.27
C HIS A 31 8.90 -7.74 -4.93
N GLY A 32 7.93 -7.82 -5.86
CA GLY A 32 6.58 -7.27 -5.66
C GLY A 32 6.55 -5.75 -5.46
N LEU A 33 7.48 -5.02 -6.09
CA LEU A 33 7.63 -3.57 -5.94
C LEU A 33 6.95 -2.81 -7.07
N THR A 34 6.35 -1.67 -6.72
CA THR A 34 5.81 -0.69 -7.66
C THR A 34 6.15 0.71 -7.18
N PHE A 35 6.57 1.59 -8.09
CA PHE A 35 6.91 2.97 -7.77
C PHE A 35 5.96 3.94 -8.49
N SER A 36 5.73 5.11 -7.87
CA SER A 36 5.12 6.23 -8.60
C SER A 36 6.04 6.65 -9.76
N PRO A 37 5.54 7.29 -10.82
CA PRO A 37 6.39 7.66 -11.96
C PRO A 37 7.62 8.50 -11.58
N MET A 38 7.50 9.42 -10.62
CA MET A 38 8.66 10.21 -10.15
C MET A 38 9.66 9.37 -9.38
N GLU A 39 9.17 8.52 -8.47
CA GLU A 39 10.01 7.62 -7.68
C GLU A 39 10.69 6.59 -8.60
N TRP A 40 9.99 6.10 -9.61
CA TRP A 40 10.50 5.11 -10.56
C TRP A 40 11.77 5.59 -11.26
N ILE A 41 11.83 6.85 -11.72
CA ILE A 41 13.00 7.41 -12.39
C ILE A 41 14.20 7.39 -11.44
N HIS A 42 14.02 7.90 -10.22
CA HIS A 42 15.07 7.92 -9.21
C HIS A 42 15.55 6.50 -8.84
N ARG A 43 14.62 5.57 -8.67
CA ARG A 43 14.91 4.16 -8.35
C ARG A 43 15.57 3.43 -9.51
N PHE A 44 15.19 3.74 -10.75
CA PHE A 44 15.79 3.18 -11.94
C PHE A 44 17.24 3.65 -12.14
N GLU A 45 17.50 4.95 -12.01
CA GLU A 45 18.86 5.50 -12.06
C GLU A 45 19.75 4.87 -10.98
N THR A 46 19.23 4.76 -9.75
CA THR A 46 19.91 4.11 -8.64
C THR A 46 20.18 2.64 -8.92
N PHE A 47 19.20 1.92 -9.48
CA PHE A 47 19.35 0.52 -9.87
C PHE A 47 20.45 0.33 -10.92
N ILE A 48 20.56 1.20 -11.93
CA ILE A 48 21.64 1.16 -12.92
C ILE A 48 23.00 1.31 -12.24
N VAL A 49 23.13 2.31 -11.36
CA VAL A 49 24.38 2.59 -10.61
C VAL A 49 24.77 1.41 -9.72
N ASN A 50 23.79 0.68 -9.20
CA ASN A 50 24.00 -0.52 -8.40
C ASN A 50 24.33 -1.76 -9.25
N ASP A 51 23.64 -2.00 -10.38
CA ASP A 51 23.96 -3.09 -11.34
C ASP A 51 25.40 -2.95 -11.85
N GLN A 52 25.82 -1.73 -12.21
CA GLN A 52 27.19 -1.45 -12.62
C GLN A 52 28.21 -1.73 -11.51
N PHE A 53 27.91 -1.35 -10.27
CA PHE A 53 28.77 -1.62 -9.13
C PHE A 53 28.93 -3.13 -8.89
N ILE A 54 27.82 -3.88 -8.92
CA ILE A 54 27.79 -5.34 -8.79
C ILE A 54 28.61 -5.98 -9.91
N ALA A 55 28.37 -5.59 -11.17
CA ALA A 55 29.07 -6.14 -12.33
C ALA A 55 30.57 -5.83 -12.26
N ASN A 56 30.95 -4.61 -11.87
CA ASN A 56 32.35 -4.21 -11.76
C ASN A 56 33.11 -5.00 -10.68
N HIS A 57 32.48 -5.30 -9.54
CA HIS A 57 33.06 -6.18 -8.52
C HIS A 57 33.21 -7.61 -9.05
N ASN A 58 32.13 -8.19 -9.57
CA ASN A 58 32.11 -9.59 -10.00
C ASN A 58 33.03 -9.88 -11.20
N ASN A 59 33.38 -8.87 -12.01
CA ASN A 59 34.31 -9.02 -13.13
C ASN A 59 35.79 -8.94 -12.73
N GLN A 60 36.12 -8.62 -11.47
CA GLN A 60 37.50 -8.61 -10.98
C GLN A 60 38.04 -10.04 -10.85
N ARG A 61 39.31 -10.24 -11.21
CA ARG A 61 39.96 -11.54 -11.05
C ARG A 61 40.31 -11.79 -9.59
N GLY A 62 40.03 -13.00 -9.11
CA GLY A 62 40.43 -13.45 -7.78
C GLY A 62 39.53 -12.95 -6.64
N VAL A 63 38.31 -12.49 -6.94
CA VAL A 63 37.32 -12.18 -5.90
C VAL A 63 36.88 -13.45 -5.16
N SER A 64 36.86 -13.37 -3.85
CA SER A 64 36.50 -14.42 -2.88
C SER A 64 35.00 -14.45 -2.54
N PHE A 65 34.29 -13.37 -2.86
CA PHE A 65 32.86 -13.22 -2.68
C PHE A 65 32.23 -12.49 -3.88
N THR A 66 30.95 -12.71 -4.07
CA THR A 66 30.16 -12.10 -5.14
C THR A 66 29.13 -11.13 -4.57
N LEU A 67 28.83 -10.11 -5.37
CA LEU A 67 27.71 -9.21 -5.15
C LEU A 67 26.53 -9.63 -6.03
N GLY A 68 25.32 -9.28 -5.63
CA GLY A 68 24.11 -9.59 -6.38
C GLY A 68 22.95 -8.67 -6.04
N HIS A 69 22.01 -8.59 -6.98
CA HIS A 69 20.76 -7.87 -6.75
C HIS A 69 19.92 -8.55 -5.67
N ASN A 70 19.35 -7.73 -4.80
CA ASN A 70 18.41 -8.09 -3.74
C ASN A 70 17.34 -7.00 -3.60
N GLN A 71 16.46 -7.07 -2.60
CA GLN A 71 15.36 -6.14 -2.37
C GLN A 71 15.79 -4.67 -2.17
N TYR A 72 17.07 -4.40 -1.92
CA TYR A 72 17.63 -3.07 -1.72
C TYR A 72 18.30 -2.49 -2.96
N SER A 73 18.18 -3.14 -4.12
CA SER A 73 18.85 -2.69 -5.37
C SER A 73 18.41 -1.33 -5.89
N HIS A 74 17.24 -0.86 -5.45
CA HIS A 74 16.70 0.46 -5.75
C HIS A 74 17.17 1.57 -4.78
N LEU A 75 17.83 1.22 -3.68
CA LEU A 75 18.29 2.18 -2.68
C LEU A 75 19.71 2.63 -3.00
N THR A 76 19.97 3.91 -2.81
CA THR A 76 21.34 4.42 -2.74
C THR A 76 22.01 3.86 -1.49
N TYR A 77 23.34 3.87 -1.47
CA TYR A 77 24.09 3.41 -0.31
C TYR A 77 23.78 4.23 0.95
N GLU A 78 23.56 5.55 0.82
CA GLU A 78 23.20 6.42 1.94
C GLU A 78 21.81 6.07 2.51
N GLU A 79 20.82 5.89 1.65
CA GLU A 79 19.47 5.45 2.06
C GLU A 79 19.49 4.06 2.72
N PHE A 80 20.31 3.15 2.19
CA PHE A 80 20.50 1.82 2.77
C PHE A 80 21.14 1.92 4.16
N LYS A 81 22.23 2.67 4.30
CA LYS A 81 22.98 2.79 5.55
C LYS A 81 22.14 3.43 6.65
N GLN A 82 21.39 4.50 6.36
CA GLN A 82 20.68 5.31 7.36
C GLN A 82 19.76 4.50 8.29
N HIS A 83 19.21 3.38 7.80
CA HIS A 83 18.16 2.62 8.49
C HIS A 83 18.48 1.13 8.68
N ARG A 84 19.73 0.71 8.45
CA ARG A 84 20.16 -0.70 8.55
C ARG A 84 21.21 -0.93 9.63
N VAL A 85 21.88 0.13 10.06
CA VAL A 85 22.78 0.16 11.21
C VAL A 85 22.07 0.77 12.42
N GLY A 86 22.52 0.48 13.63
CA GLY A 86 21.86 0.95 14.84
C GLY A 86 22.57 0.61 16.15
N LEU A 87 23.73 -0.02 16.10
CA LEU A 87 24.52 -0.26 17.30
C LEU A 87 25.06 1.07 17.84
N LYS A 88 24.93 1.28 19.14
CA LYS A 88 25.49 2.45 19.83
C LYS A 88 26.43 1.97 20.93
N VAL A 89 27.73 2.11 20.69
CA VAL A 89 28.76 1.69 21.66
C VAL A 89 29.37 2.91 22.35
N PRO A 90 29.23 3.06 23.68
CA PRO A 90 29.94 4.08 24.43
C PRO A 90 31.47 3.87 24.37
N PRO A 91 32.29 4.90 24.16
CA PRO A 91 33.75 4.76 24.13
C PRO A 91 34.36 4.18 25.41
N SER A 92 33.70 4.34 26.55
CA SER A 92 34.09 3.75 27.83
C SER A 92 34.01 2.23 27.81
N VAL A 93 33.02 1.66 27.13
CA VAL A 93 32.84 0.21 27.01
C VAL A 93 33.98 -0.40 26.21
N LEU A 94 34.32 0.16 25.04
CA LEU A 94 35.45 -0.33 24.23
C LEU A 94 36.76 -0.35 25.03
N LYS A 95 37.03 0.71 25.79
CA LYS A 95 38.22 0.78 26.67
C LYS A 95 38.20 -0.28 27.76
N ALA A 96 37.05 -0.49 28.41
CA ALA A 96 36.90 -1.49 29.46
C ALA A 96 37.11 -2.91 28.91
N ARG A 97 36.56 -3.22 27.74
CA ARG A 97 36.69 -4.53 27.07
C ARG A 97 38.15 -4.82 26.69
N GLN A 98 38.87 -3.83 26.17
CA GLN A 98 40.32 -3.95 25.91
C GLN A 98 41.13 -4.21 27.17
N GLN A 99 40.83 -3.51 28.27
CA GLN A 99 41.53 -3.71 29.55
C GLN A 99 41.28 -5.11 30.14
N GLN A 100 40.04 -5.61 30.05
CA GLN A 100 39.65 -6.93 30.55
C GLN A 100 40.31 -8.08 29.75
N SER A 101 40.52 -7.89 28.45
CA SER A 101 41.16 -8.89 27.57
C SER A 101 42.58 -9.25 28.03
N THR A 102 43.36 -8.26 28.50
CA THR A 102 44.76 -8.47 28.94
C THR A 102 44.94 -9.36 30.18
N SER A 103 43.85 -9.75 30.86
CA SER A 103 43.88 -10.49 32.13
C SER A 103 43.20 -11.87 32.06
N ALA A 104 42.73 -12.31 30.89
CA ALA A 104 41.98 -13.56 30.73
C ALA A 104 42.89 -14.79 30.59
N ILE A 105 42.49 -15.91 31.20
CA ILE A 105 43.10 -17.22 30.95
C ILE A 105 42.62 -17.71 29.58
N LYS A 106 43.55 -18.01 28.67
CA LYS A 106 43.21 -18.51 27.33
C LYS A 106 42.53 -19.87 27.37
N SER A 107 41.53 -20.02 26.51
CA SER A 107 40.78 -21.25 26.28
C SER A 107 41.66 -22.32 25.61
N ASP A 108 41.47 -23.59 26.00
CA ASP A 108 42.08 -24.71 25.31
C ASP A 108 41.31 -25.03 24.02
N LEU A 109 41.94 -24.73 22.87
CA LEU A 109 41.36 -24.95 21.55
C LEU A 109 41.52 -26.39 21.03
N SER A 110 42.23 -27.27 21.74
CA SER A 110 42.50 -28.64 21.27
C SER A 110 41.23 -29.49 21.10
N ALA A 111 40.17 -29.15 21.85
CA ALA A 111 38.88 -29.83 21.81
C ALA A 111 37.82 -29.12 20.95
N VAL A 112 38.16 -27.97 20.34
CA VAL A 112 37.23 -27.19 19.52
C VAL A 112 37.11 -27.83 18.13
N PRO A 113 35.89 -28.13 17.63
CA PRO A 113 35.71 -28.72 16.30
C PRO A 113 36.26 -27.80 15.19
N ALA A 114 36.71 -28.38 14.08
CA ALA A 114 37.21 -27.60 12.94
C ALA A 114 36.14 -26.75 12.23
N ALA A 115 34.87 -27.16 12.32
CA ALA A 115 33.71 -26.42 11.83
C ALA A 115 32.50 -26.65 12.74
N VAL A 116 31.67 -25.61 12.89
CA VAL A 116 30.40 -25.65 13.62
C VAL A 116 29.36 -24.91 12.80
N ASP A 117 28.15 -25.47 12.71
CA ASP A 117 27.00 -24.80 12.12
C ASP A 117 25.76 -25.01 13.00
N TRP A 118 25.44 -24.01 13.82
CA TRP A 118 24.29 -24.06 14.72
C TRP A 118 22.95 -24.06 13.98
N THR A 119 22.91 -23.61 12.71
CA THR A 119 21.70 -23.69 11.89
C THR A 119 21.36 -25.16 11.59
N ALA A 120 22.36 -25.96 11.24
CA ALA A 120 22.21 -27.40 10.97
C ALA A 120 21.83 -28.19 12.25
N LEU A 121 22.23 -27.69 13.42
CA LEU A 121 21.89 -28.27 14.72
C LEU A 121 20.50 -27.83 15.24
N GLY A 122 19.78 -26.96 14.52
CA GLY A 122 18.46 -26.49 14.89
C GLY A 122 18.44 -25.42 16.00
N ALA A 123 19.58 -24.81 16.28
CA ALA A 123 19.74 -23.82 17.36
C ALA A 123 19.53 -22.37 16.91
N VAL A 124 19.10 -22.14 15.67
CA VAL A 124 18.99 -20.82 15.05
C VAL A 124 17.61 -20.68 14.40
N SER A 125 16.87 -19.64 14.78
CA SER A 125 15.56 -19.31 14.18
C SER A 125 15.70 -18.88 12.71
N PRO A 126 14.60 -18.85 11.92
CA PRO A 126 14.63 -18.30 10.58
C PRO A 126 15.23 -16.89 10.52
N VAL A 127 15.80 -16.52 9.37
CA VAL A 127 16.27 -15.14 9.15
C VAL A 127 15.09 -14.18 9.19
N LYS A 128 15.22 -13.14 10.01
CA LYS A 128 14.21 -12.08 10.18
C LYS A 128 14.65 -10.79 9.45
N ASN A 129 13.82 -9.76 9.46
CA ASN A 129 14.09 -8.48 8.82
C ASN A 129 13.77 -7.32 9.78
N GLN A 130 14.78 -6.53 10.14
CA GLN A 130 14.65 -5.39 11.06
C GLN A 130 13.91 -4.20 10.45
N GLY A 131 13.67 -4.20 9.13
CA GLY A 131 13.03 -3.08 8.44
C GLY A 131 13.86 -1.80 8.57
N MET A 132 13.18 -0.65 8.65
CA MET A 132 13.81 0.68 8.72
C MET A 132 14.24 1.11 10.13
N CYS A 133 14.16 0.20 11.10
CA CYS A 133 14.47 0.43 12.50
C CYS A 133 15.94 0.08 12.78
N GLY A 134 16.64 0.93 13.54
CA GLY A 134 18.02 0.70 14.02
C GLY A 134 18.11 -0.32 15.15
N SER A 135 17.35 -1.41 15.08
CA SER A 135 17.17 -2.42 16.13
C SER A 135 18.08 -3.64 16.02
N CYS A 136 19.15 -3.58 15.22
CA CYS A 136 20.10 -4.70 15.06
C CYS A 136 20.64 -5.26 16.39
N TRP A 137 20.80 -4.41 17.40
CA TRP A 137 21.17 -4.78 18.76
C TRP A 137 20.14 -5.76 19.37
N ALA A 138 18.84 -5.54 19.18
CA ALA A 138 17.78 -6.43 19.64
C ALA A 138 17.84 -7.78 18.89
N PHE A 139 17.99 -7.78 17.56
CA PHE A 139 18.08 -9.02 16.75
C PHE A 139 19.31 -9.88 17.10
N SER A 140 20.46 -9.26 17.34
CA SER A 140 21.66 -9.97 17.77
C SER A 140 21.48 -10.56 19.18
N THR A 141 20.84 -9.81 20.08
CA THR A 141 20.53 -10.22 21.45
C THR A 141 19.56 -11.41 21.46
N THR A 142 18.39 -11.28 20.82
CA THR A 142 17.38 -12.35 20.79
C THR A 142 17.98 -13.61 20.20
N GLY A 143 18.66 -13.52 19.05
CA GLY A 143 19.30 -14.67 18.41
C GLY A 143 20.30 -15.42 19.32
N ALA A 144 21.06 -14.70 20.15
CA ALA A 144 21.97 -15.32 21.12
C ALA A 144 21.22 -15.98 22.29
N ILE A 145 20.12 -15.37 22.77
CA ILE A 145 19.25 -15.95 23.81
C ILE A 145 18.56 -17.21 23.29
N GLU A 146 18.02 -17.18 22.08
CA GLU A 146 17.40 -18.34 21.41
C GLU A 146 18.38 -19.51 21.30
N GLY A 147 19.61 -19.24 20.85
CA GLY A 147 20.68 -20.22 20.73
C GLY A 147 21.07 -20.81 22.09
N ALA A 148 21.28 -19.98 23.11
CA ALA A 148 21.59 -20.42 24.46
C ALA A 148 20.47 -21.29 25.06
N ALA A 149 19.22 -20.87 24.91
CA ALA A 149 18.06 -21.63 25.38
C ALA A 149 17.91 -22.97 24.65
N PHE A 150 18.22 -23.02 23.35
CA PHE A 150 18.27 -24.27 22.60
C PHE A 150 19.38 -25.19 23.11
N VAL A 151 20.59 -24.67 23.36
CA VAL A 151 21.70 -25.50 23.88
C VAL A 151 21.31 -26.16 25.19
N ALA A 152 20.62 -25.43 26.09
CA ALA A 152 20.15 -25.90 27.38
C ALA A 152 18.95 -26.87 27.30
N SER A 153 17.99 -26.63 26.41
CA SER A 153 16.68 -27.33 26.42
C SER A 153 16.41 -28.25 25.23
N LYS A 154 17.22 -28.13 24.16
CA LYS A 154 17.00 -28.70 22.82
C LYS A 154 15.67 -28.28 22.17
N LYS A 155 15.10 -27.15 22.60
CA LYS A 155 13.90 -26.54 22.02
C LYS A 155 14.21 -25.14 21.56
N LEU A 156 14.02 -24.89 20.27
CA LEU A 156 14.17 -23.58 19.70
C LEU A 156 12.88 -22.80 19.93
N VAL A 157 13.00 -21.61 20.51
CA VAL A 157 11.88 -20.70 20.76
C VAL A 157 12.23 -19.42 20.02
N SER A 158 11.36 -18.95 19.12
CA SER A 158 11.54 -17.65 18.47
C SER A 158 11.09 -16.55 19.42
N LEU A 159 11.99 -15.64 19.79
CA LEU A 159 11.78 -14.57 20.76
C LEU A 159 11.46 -13.24 20.08
N SER A 160 10.81 -12.33 20.82
CA SER A 160 10.41 -11.01 20.31
C SER A 160 11.55 -10.01 20.38
N GLU A 161 11.98 -9.48 19.23
CA GLU A 161 12.81 -8.26 19.21
C GLU A 161 11.99 -7.01 19.56
N GLN A 162 10.69 -7.03 19.28
CA GLN A 162 9.82 -5.88 19.49
C GLN A 162 9.67 -5.53 20.97
N GLU A 163 9.62 -6.53 21.84
CA GLU A 163 9.58 -6.33 23.28
C GLU A 163 10.83 -5.55 23.75
N LEU A 164 12.02 -5.89 23.25
CA LEU A 164 13.23 -5.11 23.54
C LEU A 164 13.12 -3.68 22.98
N VAL A 165 12.65 -3.53 21.74
CA VAL A 165 12.52 -2.22 21.09
C VAL A 165 11.54 -1.30 21.83
N ASP A 166 10.46 -1.84 22.39
CA ASP A 166 9.40 -1.08 23.06
C ASP A 166 9.66 -0.88 24.56
N CYS A 167 10.28 -1.85 25.23
CA CYS A 167 10.33 -1.94 26.68
C CYS A 167 11.71 -1.79 27.31
N ASP A 168 12.81 -1.97 26.56
CA ASP A 168 14.16 -1.77 27.09
C ASP A 168 14.46 -0.28 27.27
N ASP A 169 14.42 0.17 28.52
CA ASP A 169 14.68 1.55 28.92
C ASP A 169 16.17 1.87 29.11
N ASN A 170 17.07 0.89 28.92
CA ASN A 170 18.51 1.11 28.88
C ASN A 170 19.03 1.46 27.48
N ASP A 171 18.23 1.19 26.45
CA ASP A 171 18.54 1.44 25.04
C ASP A 171 17.47 2.38 24.42
N MET A 172 17.59 2.69 23.13
CA MET A 172 16.83 3.76 22.47
C MET A 172 15.91 3.24 21.36
N GLY A 173 15.40 2.01 21.49
CA GLY A 173 14.51 1.38 20.50
C GLY A 173 15.11 1.41 19.09
N CYS A 174 14.38 2.02 18.15
CA CYS A 174 14.85 2.19 16.77
C CYS A 174 16.00 3.18 16.57
N ASN A 175 16.34 3.99 17.57
CA ASN A 175 17.49 4.91 17.51
C ASN A 175 18.80 4.24 17.93
N GLY A 176 18.74 2.97 18.33
CA GLY A 176 19.88 2.12 18.58
C GLY A 176 20.02 1.66 20.03
N GLY A 177 20.99 0.78 20.26
CA GLY A 177 21.20 0.13 21.54
C GLY A 177 22.44 -0.76 21.57
N MET A 178 22.60 -1.54 22.64
CA MET A 178 23.75 -2.42 22.85
C MET A 178 23.32 -3.78 23.43
N MET A 179 23.84 -4.87 22.89
CA MET A 179 23.41 -6.22 23.25
C MET A 179 23.59 -6.56 24.74
N ASP A 180 24.67 -6.09 25.38
CA ASP A 180 24.89 -6.31 26.81
C ASP A 180 23.88 -5.55 27.70
N ASN A 181 23.37 -4.40 27.25
CA ASN A 181 22.29 -3.70 27.95
C ASN A 181 21.01 -4.51 27.86
N ALA A 182 20.67 -4.99 26.67
CA ALA A 182 19.53 -5.85 26.46
C ALA A 182 19.61 -7.15 27.29
N PHE A 183 20.77 -7.83 27.37
CA PHE A 183 20.92 -9.00 28.26
C PHE A 183 20.67 -8.65 29.73
N LYS A 184 21.13 -7.48 30.21
CA LYS A 184 20.87 -7.02 31.58
C LYS A 184 19.39 -6.74 31.77
N TRP A 185 18.76 -6.05 30.82
CA TRP A 185 17.34 -5.72 30.87
C TRP A 185 16.50 -6.99 30.95
N VAL A 186 16.71 -7.98 30.06
CA VAL A 186 15.98 -9.26 30.06
C VAL A 186 16.11 -9.99 31.40
N ARG A 187 17.32 -10.01 31.97
CA ARG A 187 17.55 -10.60 33.30
C ARG A 187 16.77 -9.89 34.40
N HIS A 188 16.70 -8.57 34.38
CA HIS A 188 15.98 -7.77 35.37
C HIS A 188 14.46 -7.80 35.18
N HIS A 189 13.99 -7.89 33.93
CA HIS A 189 12.58 -7.89 33.55
C HIS A 189 11.91 -9.26 33.77
N GLY A 190 12.69 -10.34 33.88
CA GLY A 190 12.17 -11.68 34.18
C GLY A 190 11.92 -12.56 32.96
N GLY A 191 12.46 -12.19 31.80
CA GLY A 191 12.48 -12.97 30.57
C GLY A 191 12.00 -12.20 29.33
N LEU A 192 11.91 -12.90 28.20
CA LEU A 192 11.37 -12.41 26.93
C LEU A 192 10.23 -13.28 26.42
N CYS A 193 9.23 -12.65 25.83
CA CYS A 193 8.11 -13.23 25.14
C CYS A 193 8.51 -13.87 23.79
N LYS A 194 7.63 -14.72 23.27
CA LYS A 194 7.78 -15.28 21.92
C LYS A 194 7.48 -14.20 20.88
N GLU A 195 8.13 -14.31 19.73
CA GLU A 195 7.80 -13.51 18.53
C GLU A 195 6.30 -13.60 18.17
N ALA A 196 5.70 -14.78 18.34
CA ALA A 196 4.29 -15.00 18.03
C ALA A 196 3.31 -14.27 18.97
N ASP A 197 3.76 -13.95 20.19
CA ASP A 197 2.94 -13.28 21.21
C ASP A 197 3.19 -11.76 21.22
N TYR A 198 4.36 -11.31 20.75
CA TYR A 198 4.72 -9.89 20.62
C TYR A 198 5.47 -9.68 19.29
N ALA A 199 4.72 -9.48 18.20
CA ALA A 199 5.26 -9.49 16.84
C ALA A 199 6.03 -8.22 16.47
N TYR A 200 7.09 -8.37 15.69
CA TYR A 200 7.91 -7.27 15.20
C TYR A 200 7.19 -6.38 14.18
N ASN A 201 7.27 -5.06 14.38
CA ASN A 201 6.63 -4.05 13.55
C ASN A 201 7.59 -2.96 13.03
N ALA A 202 8.89 -3.05 13.37
CA ALA A 202 9.94 -2.14 12.92
C ALA A 202 9.73 -0.66 13.28
N THR A 203 9.03 -0.39 14.39
CA THR A 203 8.83 0.96 14.95
C THR A 203 8.85 0.89 16.48
N VAL A 204 9.09 2.01 17.17
CA VAL A 204 8.92 2.06 18.63
C VAL A 204 7.43 2.23 18.94
N SER A 205 6.86 1.30 19.68
CA SER A 205 5.47 1.31 20.15
C SER A 205 5.41 1.44 21.67
N THR A 206 4.20 1.53 22.23
CA THR A 206 4.04 1.52 23.70
C THR A 206 4.35 0.13 24.23
N CYS A 207 5.21 0.03 25.26
CA CYS A 207 5.54 -1.25 25.90
C CYS A 207 4.29 -2.00 26.37
N ALA A 208 3.99 -3.13 25.74
CA ALA A 208 2.79 -3.93 25.95
C ALA A 208 3.06 -5.28 26.63
N VAL A 209 4.16 -5.43 27.38
CA VAL A 209 4.61 -6.72 27.94
C VAL A 209 3.57 -7.46 28.80
N SER A 210 2.62 -6.74 29.40
CA SER A 210 1.48 -7.35 30.12
C SER A 210 0.58 -8.24 29.25
N GLN A 211 0.73 -8.19 27.92
CA GLN A 211 -0.06 -8.95 26.95
C GLN A 211 0.61 -10.27 26.55
N CYS A 212 1.82 -10.57 27.04
CA CYS A 212 2.54 -11.81 26.72
C CYS A 212 3.18 -12.45 27.96
N THR A 213 3.50 -13.74 27.85
CA THR A 213 4.16 -14.49 28.93
C THR A 213 5.62 -14.73 28.55
N PRO A 214 6.60 -14.45 29.44
CA PRO A 214 8.00 -14.73 29.17
C PRO A 214 8.25 -16.21 28.87
N ALA A 215 8.83 -16.50 27.72
CA ALA A 215 9.14 -17.83 27.24
C ALA A 215 10.58 -18.28 27.57
N VAL A 216 11.52 -17.33 27.65
CA VAL A 216 12.93 -17.60 27.97
C VAL A 216 13.44 -16.58 28.99
N GLN A 217 14.17 -17.06 29.99
CA GLN A 217 14.83 -16.24 31.01
C GLN A 217 16.34 -16.23 30.82
N VAL A 218 16.96 -15.08 31.05
CA VAL A 218 18.43 -14.91 31.08
C VAL A 218 18.86 -14.78 32.54
N SER A 219 19.85 -15.59 32.94
CA SER A 219 20.43 -15.56 34.29
C SER A 219 21.68 -14.67 34.38
N GLY A 220 22.35 -14.46 33.23
CA GLY A 220 23.54 -13.64 33.08
C GLY A 220 24.08 -13.75 31.66
N PHE A 221 25.18 -13.06 31.38
CA PHE A 221 25.90 -13.14 30.11
C PHE A 221 27.41 -13.11 30.37
N THR A 222 28.17 -13.60 29.40
CA THR A 222 29.63 -13.63 29.42
C THR A 222 30.16 -12.82 28.26
N ASP A 223 31.04 -11.89 28.57
CA ASP A 223 31.84 -11.16 27.60
C ASP A 223 33.04 -12.00 27.18
N VAL A 224 33.18 -12.27 25.89
CA VAL A 224 34.34 -12.97 25.32
C VAL A 224 35.53 -12.02 25.28
N ALA A 225 36.77 -12.49 25.39
CA ALA A 225 37.93 -11.58 25.36
C ALA A 225 37.93 -10.77 24.06
N ALA A 226 38.03 -9.44 24.18
CA ALA A 226 38.03 -8.56 23.02
C ALA A 226 39.34 -8.72 22.24
N ASN A 227 39.24 -8.61 20.92
CA ASN A 227 40.35 -8.73 19.97
C ASN A 227 41.06 -10.09 20.04
N ASP A 228 40.30 -11.16 20.29
CA ASP A 228 40.84 -12.52 20.30
C ASP A 228 39.87 -13.46 19.55
N GLU A 229 40.18 -13.74 18.28
CA GLU A 229 39.39 -14.66 17.45
C GLU A 229 39.41 -16.11 17.98
N ASP A 230 40.42 -16.51 18.75
CA ASP A 230 40.49 -17.84 19.37
C ASP A 230 39.47 -17.96 20.52
N GLU A 231 39.32 -16.91 21.34
CA GLU A 231 38.28 -16.87 22.37
C GLU A 231 36.88 -16.80 21.77
N LEU A 232 36.70 -16.07 20.67
CA LEU A 232 35.45 -16.10 19.91
C LEU A 232 35.16 -17.50 19.36
N LEU A 233 36.19 -18.20 18.85
CA LEU A 233 36.06 -19.57 18.35
C LEU A 233 35.60 -20.52 19.45
N ALA A 234 36.24 -20.44 20.62
CA ALA A 234 35.88 -21.24 21.79
C ALA A 234 34.46 -20.96 22.30
N ALA A 235 33.99 -19.71 22.19
CA ALA A 235 32.62 -19.34 22.55
C ALA A 235 31.59 -19.86 21.53
N VAL A 236 31.84 -19.66 20.23
CA VAL A 236 30.96 -20.12 19.14
C VAL A 236 30.87 -21.65 19.12
N ALA A 237 31.92 -22.36 19.51
CA ALA A 237 31.88 -23.82 19.64
C ALA A 237 30.88 -24.31 20.71
N LYS A 238 30.47 -23.46 21.66
CA LYS A 238 29.53 -23.80 22.74
C LYS A 238 28.09 -23.40 22.43
N GLN A 239 27.89 -22.27 21.76
CA GLN A 239 26.57 -21.73 21.40
C GLN A 239 26.70 -20.57 20.38
N PRO A 240 25.62 -20.12 19.72
CA PRO A 240 25.63 -18.87 18.96
C PRO A 240 26.03 -17.66 19.83
N VAL A 241 26.80 -16.73 19.25
CA VAL A 241 27.40 -15.58 19.96
C VAL A 241 26.94 -14.28 19.32
N SER A 242 26.47 -13.34 20.14
CA SER A 242 26.15 -11.98 19.72
C SER A 242 27.46 -11.21 19.50
N VAL A 243 27.58 -10.55 18.36
CA VAL A 243 28.77 -9.75 18.01
C VAL A 243 28.36 -8.43 17.38
N ALA A 244 29.30 -7.50 17.36
CA ALA A 244 29.20 -6.26 16.62
C ALA A 244 30.16 -6.27 15.43
N ILE A 245 29.76 -5.64 14.33
CA ILE A 245 30.61 -5.39 13.17
C ILE A 245 30.44 -3.96 12.68
N GLN A 246 31.39 -3.47 11.89
CA GLN A 246 31.17 -2.33 11.02
C GLN A 246 30.61 -2.82 9.68
N ALA A 247 29.32 -2.59 9.43
CA ALA A 247 28.61 -3.06 8.24
C ALA A 247 28.21 -1.92 7.28
N ASP A 248 28.76 -0.72 7.48
CA ASP A 248 28.47 0.45 6.65
C ASP A 248 29.29 0.53 5.36
N GLN A 249 29.85 -0.54 4.80
CA GLN A 249 30.47 -0.46 3.47
C GLN A 249 29.47 -0.81 2.37
N ARG A 250 29.64 -0.25 1.17
CA ARG A 250 28.70 -0.43 0.05
C ARG A 250 28.57 -1.90 -0.38
N GLU A 251 29.63 -2.69 -0.23
CA GLU A 251 29.64 -4.11 -0.54
C GLU A 251 28.67 -4.90 0.36
N PHE A 252 28.46 -4.48 1.61
CA PHE A 252 27.46 -5.11 2.49
C PHE A 252 26.06 -5.00 1.90
N GLN A 253 25.70 -3.90 1.24
CA GLN A 253 24.38 -3.75 0.64
C GLN A 253 24.06 -4.86 -0.36
N PHE A 254 25.06 -5.35 -1.09
CA PHE A 254 24.90 -6.28 -2.22
C PHE A 254 25.56 -7.63 -2.03
N TYR A 255 26.17 -7.91 -0.87
CA TYR A 255 26.79 -9.21 -0.61
C TYR A 255 25.80 -10.34 -0.94
N LYS A 256 26.26 -11.34 -1.70
CA LYS A 256 25.44 -12.47 -2.13
C LYS A 256 25.97 -13.83 -1.68
N SER A 257 27.26 -14.09 -1.83
CA SER A 257 27.85 -15.39 -1.45
C SER A 257 29.37 -15.32 -1.41
N GLY A 258 30.01 -16.36 -0.86
CA GLY A 258 31.47 -16.49 -0.74
C GLY A 258 32.03 -15.84 0.51
N VAL A 259 33.34 -15.98 0.75
CA VAL A 259 33.99 -15.49 1.96
C VAL A 259 34.34 -14.01 1.80
N PHE A 260 33.67 -13.16 2.57
CA PHE A 260 33.87 -11.71 2.58
C PHE A 260 35.18 -11.35 3.30
N ASP A 261 36.19 -10.98 2.53
CA ASP A 261 37.54 -10.60 3.00
C ASP A 261 37.93 -9.18 2.56
N LYS A 262 36.95 -8.38 2.12
CA LYS A 262 37.17 -6.98 1.75
C LYS A 262 37.51 -6.16 2.99
N GLU A 263 38.57 -5.36 2.93
CA GLU A 263 38.94 -4.46 4.02
C GLU A 263 37.74 -3.62 4.48
N CYS A 264 37.49 -3.66 5.79
CA CYS A 264 36.47 -2.90 6.49
C CYS A 264 37.11 -2.30 7.74
N GLY A 265 36.51 -1.22 8.25
CA GLY A 265 37.00 -0.60 9.48
C GLY A 265 36.53 -1.33 10.74
N THR A 266 36.79 -0.68 11.89
CA THR A 266 36.43 -1.16 13.24
C THR A 266 35.48 -0.21 13.98
N LYS A 267 34.80 0.69 13.26
CA LYS A 267 33.75 1.57 13.78
C LYS A 267 32.42 0.82 13.85
N LEU A 268 32.30 -0.04 14.86
CA LEU A 268 31.15 -0.91 15.07
C LEU A 268 29.82 -0.14 15.02
N ASP A 269 28.91 -0.56 14.14
CA ASP A 269 27.63 0.11 13.88
C ASP A 269 26.45 -0.86 13.73
N HIS A 270 26.70 -2.18 13.64
CA HIS A 270 25.68 -3.19 13.40
C HIS A 270 25.86 -4.41 14.30
N GLY A 271 24.77 -4.84 14.96
CA GLY A 271 24.73 -6.07 15.75
C GLY A 271 24.30 -7.26 14.90
N VAL A 272 25.05 -8.36 14.97
CA VAL A 272 24.79 -9.60 14.21
C VAL A 272 25.06 -10.83 15.07
N LEU A 273 24.67 -12.02 14.60
CA LEU A 273 24.83 -13.27 15.36
C LEU A 273 25.79 -14.22 14.65
N VAL A 274 26.91 -14.57 15.28
CA VAL A 274 27.78 -15.64 14.79
C VAL A 274 27.14 -16.97 15.14
N VAL A 275 26.79 -17.74 14.11
CA VAL A 275 26.09 -19.03 14.22
C VAL A 275 26.97 -20.22 13.83
N GLY A 276 28.23 -19.97 13.51
CA GLY A 276 29.14 -21.03 13.11
C GLY A 276 30.43 -20.50 12.54
N TYR A 277 31.28 -21.43 12.15
CA TYR A 277 32.54 -21.18 11.47
C TYR A 277 32.94 -22.41 10.68
N GLY A 278 33.81 -22.21 9.70
CA GLY A 278 34.32 -23.29 8.87
C GLY A 278 35.43 -22.80 7.96
N GLU A 279 35.66 -23.58 6.90
CA GLU A 279 36.61 -23.25 5.84
C GLU A 279 35.95 -23.55 4.49
N GLN A 280 36.09 -22.62 3.56
CA GLN A 280 35.63 -22.75 2.18
C GLN A 280 36.77 -22.28 1.26
N ASP A 281 37.12 -23.12 0.27
CA ASP A 281 38.14 -22.80 -0.74
C ASP A 281 39.49 -22.34 -0.15
N GLY A 282 39.90 -22.94 0.97
CA GLY A 282 41.13 -22.60 1.69
C GLY A 282 41.04 -21.33 2.54
N LYS A 283 39.85 -20.70 2.65
CA LYS A 283 39.59 -19.53 3.47
C LYS A 283 38.70 -19.87 4.65
N LYS A 284 39.19 -19.59 5.85
CA LYS A 284 38.41 -19.73 7.08
C LYS A 284 37.38 -18.61 7.17
N PHE A 285 36.22 -18.92 7.73
CA PHE A 285 35.13 -17.95 7.88
C PHE A 285 34.35 -18.10 9.19
N TRP A 286 33.69 -17.03 9.58
CA TRP A 286 32.54 -16.98 10.49
C TRP A 286 31.24 -17.01 9.68
N LYS A 287 30.32 -17.92 9.99
CA LYS A 287 28.96 -17.89 9.44
C LYS A 287 28.12 -16.98 10.33
N VAL A 288 27.66 -15.86 9.78
CA VAL A 288 26.99 -14.80 10.53
C VAL A 288 25.57 -14.63 10.02
N LYS A 289 24.59 -14.75 10.92
CA LYS A 289 23.18 -14.46 10.66
C LYS A 289 22.96 -12.96 10.72
N ASN A 290 22.41 -12.39 9.64
CA ASN A 290 22.04 -10.98 9.57
C ASN A 290 20.52 -10.80 9.76
N SER A 291 20.09 -9.56 9.92
CA SER A 291 18.70 -9.13 10.17
C SER A 291 18.11 -8.34 9.00
N TRP A 292 18.57 -8.58 7.77
CA TRP A 292 18.13 -7.87 6.56
C TRP A 292 17.30 -8.75 5.62
N GLY A 293 16.65 -9.79 6.15
CA GLY A 293 15.81 -10.70 5.37
C GLY A 293 16.60 -11.74 4.56
N LYS A 294 15.89 -12.78 4.13
CA LYS A 294 16.46 -13.95 3.44
C LYS A 294 16.98 -13.67 2.02
N ASP A 295 16.51 -12.60 1.39
CA ASP A 295 16.86 -12.26 0.01
C ASP A 295 18.22 -11.56 -0.08
N TRP A 296 18.74 -11.08 1.06
CA TRP A 296 20.09 -10.55 1.21
C TRP A 296 21.10 -11.66 1.54
N GLY A 297 22.34 -11.57 1.03
CA GLY A 297 23.40 -12.54 1.33
C GLY A 297 23.08 -13.96 0.86
N ASP A 298 23.75 -14.92 1.50
CA ASP A 298 23.50 -16.35 1.29
C ASP A 298 22.31 -16.77 2.17
N ALA A 299 21.10 -16.58 1.65
CA ALA A 299 19.84 -16.82 2.36
C ALA A 299 19.73 -16.07 3.72
N GLY A 300 20.27 -14.85 3.79
CA GLY A 300 20.30 -14.02 5.00
C GLY A 300 21.57 -14.12 5.85
N TYR A 301 22.56 -14.90 5.40
CA TYR A 301 23.83 -15.09 6.08
C TYR A 301 24.99 -14.45 5.30
N ILE A 302 26.05 -14.10 6.02
CA ILE A 302 27.35 -13.71 5.46
C ILE A 302 28.46 -14.56 6.05
N TYR A 303 29.40 -14.96 5.19
CA TYR A 303 30.62 -15.65 5.60
C TYR A 303 31.74 -14.61 5.74
N LEU A 304 31.98 -14.09 6.94
CA LEU A 304 33.08 -13.14 7.18
C LEU A 304 34.39 -13.90 7.28
N ALA A 305 35.45 -13.43 6.62
CA ALA A 305 36.76 -14.03 6.73
C ALA A 305 37.26 -14.06 8.19
N ARG A 306 37.99 -15.12 8.52
CA ARG A 306 38.52 -15.38 9.86
C ARG A 306 40.02 -15.65 9.78
N ASP A 307 40.76 -15.29 10.83
CA ASP A 307 42.22 -15.46 10.94
C ASP A 307 42.99 -14.64 9.88
N LEU A 308 42.55 -13.40 9.58
CA LEU A 308 43.20 -12.53 8.58
C LEU A 308 44.42 -11.74 9.10
N GLY A 309 44.68 -11.77 10.41
CA GLY A 309 45.83 -11.11 11.04
C GLY A 309 45.49 -9.99 12.03
N PRO A 310 44.60 -9.03 11.71
CA PRO A 310 44.16 -8.03 12.69
C PRO A 310 43.44 -8.68 13.88
N GLU A 311 43.84 -8.30 15.10
CA GLU A 311 43.31 -8.89 16.33
C GLU A 311 41.81 -8.58 16.51
N GLU A 312 41.33 -7.46 15.99
CA GLU A 312 39.92 -7.08 15.99
C GLU A 312 39.03 -8.01 15.15
N GLY A 313 39.63 -8.85 14.30
CA GLY A 313 38.93 -9.68 13.33
C GLY A 313 38.32 -8.88 12.19
N GLN A 314 37.82 -9.59 11.16
CA GLN A 314 37.20 -8.97 10.01
C GLN A 314 36.02 -8.08 10.42
N CYS A 315 36.07 -6.80 10.07
CA CYS A 315 35.08 -5.77 10.38
C CYS A 315 34.84 -5.53 11.88
N GLY A 316 35.82 -5.89 12.72
CA GLY A 316 35.73 -5.74 14.17
C GLY A 316 34.93 -6.83 14.88
N VAL A 317 34.65 -7.95 14.22
CA VAL A 317 33.81 -9.06 14.75
C VAL A 317 34.26 -9.58 16.12
N ALA A 318 35.56 -9.49 16.45
CA ALA A 318 36.12 -9.94 17.73
C ALA A 318 36.18 -8.84 18.81
N MET A 319 35.72 -7.62 18.55
CA MET A 319 35.83 -6.49 19.49
C MET A 319 34.78 -6.51 20.61
N LEU A 320 33.52 -6.84 20.30
CA LEU A 320 32.42 -6.92 21.27
C LEU A 320 31.60 -8.23 21.21
N PRO A 321 32.24 -9.42 21.25
CA PRO A 321 31.51 -10.68 21.38
C PRO A 321 30.99 -10.92 22.80
N SER A 322 29.72 -11.29 22.94
CA SER A 322 29.12 -11.72 24.20
C SER A 322 28.02 -12.77 23.99
N TYR A 323 27.78 -13.61 25.00
CA TYR A 323 26.74 -14.65 24.93
C TYR A 323 26.00 -14.83 26.26
N PRO A 324 24.68 -15.07 26.24
CA PRO A 324 23.88 -15.22 27.45
C PRO A 324 23.87 -16.66 27.98
N SER A 325 23.54 -16.78 29.26
CA SER A 325 23.09 -18.03 29.90
C SER A 325 21.57 -18.00 30.05
N ALA A 326 20.86 -18.78 29.23
CA ALA A 326 19.41 -18.73 29.12
C ALA A 326 18.71 -20.08 29.40
N THR A 327 17.48 -20.02 29.92
CA THR A 327 16.64 -21.19 30.19
C THR A 327 15.22 -20.98 29.69
N VAL A 328 14.62 -22.02 29.08
CA VAL A 328 13.22 -21.98 28.67
C VAL A 328 12.33 -22.04 29.91
N VAL A 329 11.38 -21.12 30.02
CA VAL A 329 10.40 -21.09 31.12
C VAL A 329 9.45 -22.28 30.96
N ALA A 330 9.58 -23.28 31.82
CA ALA A 330 8.81 -24.51 31.74
C ALA A 330 7.40 -24.34 32.35
N LYS A 331 6.43 -23.97 31.51
CA LYS A 331 4.98 -24.29 31.52
C LYS A 331 4.37 -23.47 30.37
N GLU A 332 3.94 -24.01 29.24
CA GLU A 332 2.82 -24.95 29.06
C GLU A 332 3.12 -26.09 28.06
N SER A 333 2.33 -27.16 28.14
CA SER A 333 2.45 -28.40 27.36
C SER A 333 2.23 -28.20 25.84
N LYS A 334 3.07 -28.83 24.99
CA LYS A 334 2.85 -28.98 23.53
C LYS A 334 1.48 -29.55 23.16
N SER A 335 0.81 -30.26 24.07
CA SER A 335 -0.57 -30.71 23.87
C SER A 335 -1.54 -29.52 23.80
N LEU A 336 -1.31 -28.47 24.58
CA LEU A 336 -2.17 -27.29 24.63
C LEU A 336 -2.02 -26.42 23.39
N GLU A 337 -0.82 -26.30 22.82
CA GLU A 337 -0.56 -25.50 21.60
C GLU A 337 -1.14 -26.18 20.35
N ALA A 338 -1.01 -27.51 20.23
CA ALA A 338 -1.69 -28.30 19.19
C ALA A 338 -3.23 -28.30 19.37
N THR A 339 -3.72 -28.40 20.61
CA THR A 339 -5.16 -28.26 20.90
C THR A 339 -5.67 -26.84 20.64
N ARG A 340 -4.86 -25.80 20.88
CA ARG A 340 -5.22 -24.39 20.63
C ARG A 340 -5.27 -24.10 19.14
N MET A 341 -4.31 -24.59 18.36
CA MET A 341 -4.33 -24.46 16.90
C MET A 341 -5.48 -25.26 16.26
N ALA A 342 -5.72 -26.50 16.69
CA ALA A 342 -6.89 -27.27 16.27
C ALA A 342 -8.20 -26.55 16.64
N SER A 343 -8.28 -25.97 17.85
CA SER A 343 -9.42 -25.16 18.28
C SER A 343 -9.63 -23.91 17.42
N TYR A 344 -8.56 -23.29 16.91
CA TYR A 344 -8.67 -22.14 16.02
C TYR A 344 -9.07 -22.52 14.60
N GLU A 345 -8.60 -23.65 14.08
CA GLU A 345 -9.10 -24.20 12.82
C GLU A 345 -10.60 -24.53 12.89
N ASP A 346 -11.06 -25.12 13.99
CA ASP A 346 -12.48 -25.42 14.20
C ASP A 346 -13.31 -24.13 14.31
N LYS A 347 -12.85 -23.15 15.11
CA LYS A 347 -13.47 -21.81 15.17
C LYS A 347 -13.54 -21.16 13.79
N PHE A 348 -12.46 -21.23 13.01
CA PHE A 348 -12.39 -20.62 11.68
C PHE A 348 -13.33 -21.32 10.69
N ARG A 349 -13.39 -22.65 10.70
CA ARG A 349 -14.37 -23.43 9.91
C ARG A 349 -15.80 -23.09 10.28
N ALA A 350 -16.10 -22.98 11.58
CA ALA A 350 -17.43 -22.59 12.05
C ALA A 350 -17.78 -21.15 11.63
N TRP A 351 -16.82 -20.22 11.73
CA TRP A 351 -16.97 -18.85 11.26
C TRP A 351 -17.23 -18.79 9.74
N MET A 352 -16.48 -19.54 8.93
CA MET A 352 -16.67 -19.64 7.47
C MET A 352 -18.08 -20.12 7.12
N GLN A 353 -18.57 -21.15 7.81
CA GLN A 353 -19.93 -21.65 7.63
C GLN A 353 -20.97 -20.59 8.01
N THR A 354 -20.77 -19.90 9.13
CA THR A 354 -21.69 -18.86 9.63
C THR A 354 -21.78 -17.68 8.65
N HIS A 355 -20.66 -17.31 8.03
CA HIS A 355 -20.58 -16.13 7.16
C HIS A 355 -20.75 -16.44 5.68
N GLY A 356 -20.72 -17.71 5.28
CA GLY A 356 -20.78 -18.13 3.87
C GLY A 356 -19.49 -17.85 3.11
N VAL A 357 -18.35 -17.85 3.81
CA VAL A 357 -17.04 -17.55 3.22
C VAL A 357 -16.36 -18.84 2.77
N THR A 358 -15.89 -18.86 1.53
CA THR A 358 -15.03 -19.92 0.98
C THR A 358 -13.60 -19.39 0.85
N VAL A 359 -12.63 -20.19 1.28
CA VAL A 359 -11.20 -19.83 1.26
C VAL A 359 -10.48 -20.79 0.33
N ASP A 360 -9.70 -20.25 -0.60
CA ASP A 360 -8.84 -21.03 -1.48
C ASP A 360 -7.83 -21.83 -0.63
N PRO A 361 -7.55 -23.11 -0.93
CA PRO A 361 -6.57 -23.91 -0.18
C PRO A 361 -5.20 -23.24 -0.03
N ASN A 362 -4.75 -22.48 -1.03
CA ASN A 362 -3.49 -21.74 -1.01
C ASN A 362 -3.53 -20.50 -0.10
N GLU A 363 -4.73 -19.96 0.16
CA GLU A 363 -4.92 -18.84 1.09
C GLU A 363 -5.24 -19.29 2.52
N TRP A 364 -5.54 -20.58 2.74
CA TRP A 364 -6.01 -21.10 4.03
C TRP A 364 -5.17 -20.64 5.22
N ALA A 365 -3.85 -20.84 5.15
CA ALA A 365 -2.94 -20.46 6.22
C ALA A 365 -2.94 -18.95 6.47
N ARG A 366 -2.99 -18.14 5.41
CA ARG A 366 -3.00 -16.67 5.49
C ARG A 366 -4.30 -16.15 6.09
N ARG A 367 -5.45 -16.68 5.66
CA ARG A 367 -6.77 -16.30 6.17
C ARG A 367 -6.98 -16.75 7.62
N LEU A 368 -6.51 -17.94 7.96
CA LEU A 368 -6.52 -18.43 9.34
C LEU A 368 -5.63 -17.57 10.25
N ALA A 369 -4.43 -17.18 9.80
CA ALA A 369 -3.56 -16.29 10.56
C ALA A 369 -4.20 -14.91 10.79
N ALA A 370 -4.82 -14.32 9.75
CA ALA A 370 -5.57 -13.08 9.90
C ALA A 370 -6.75 -13.25 10.86
N PHE A 371 -7.51 -14.34 10.76
CA PHE A 371 -8.61 -14.66 11.66
C PHE A 371 -8.18 -14.77 13.12
N ILE A 372 -7.06 -15.47 13.39
CA ILE A 372 -6.51 -15.59 14.75
C ILE A 372 -6.11 -14.21 15.28
N LYS A 373 -5.39 -13.41 14.49
CA LYS A 373 -4.98 -12.04 14.89
C LYS A 373 -6.19 -11.17 15.22
N ASN A 374 -7.26 -11.30 14.44
CA ASN A 374 -8.49 -10.55 14.64
C ASN A 374 -9.31 -11.08 15.84
N ASP A 375 -9.40 -12.41 16.06
CA ASP A 375 -10.03 -13.01 17.26
C ASP A 375 -9.32 -12.54 18.54
N LEU A 376 -7.98 -12.49 18.52
CA LEU A 376 -7.19 -11.98 19.64
C LEU A 376 -7.44 -10.48 19.87
N TYR A 377 -7.50 -9.67 18.82
CA TYR A 377 -7.80 -8.24 18.92
C TYR A 377 -9.21 -7.99 19.49
N ILE A 378 -10.22 -8.68 18.98
CA ILE A 378 -11.61 -8.63 19.47
C ILE A 378 -11.68 -9.05 20.94
N THR A 379 -11.03 -10.17 21.27
CA THR A 379 -11.01 -10.71 22.64
C THR A 379 -10.33 -9.75 23.60
N ALA A 380 -9.19 -9.18 23.21
CA ALA A 380 -8.45 -8.21 24.01
C ALA A 380 -9.30 -6.97 24.31
N HIS A 381 -9.94 -6.37 23.30
CA HIS A 381 -10.85 -5.24 23.49
C HIS A 381 -12.01 -5.60 24.43
N ASN A 382 -12.72 -6.70 24.16
CA ASN A 382 -13.88 -7.11 24.94
C ASN A 382 -13.53 -7.56 26.38
N SER A 383 -12.27 -7.85 26.68
CA SER A 383 -11.81 -8.22 28.03
C SER A 383 -11.51 -7.01 28.93
N GLN A 384 -11.41 -5.81 28.36
CA GLN A 384 -11.16 -4.59 29.11
C GLN A 384 -12.38 -4.23 29.99
N LYS A 385 -12.12 -3.69 31.18
CA LYS A 385 -13.18 -3.19 32.06
C LYS A 385 -13.69 -1.85 31.54
N ASN A 386 -15.00 -1.64 31.59
CA ASN A 386 -15.68 -0.38 31.25
C ASN A 386 -15.57 0.05 29.77
N VAL A 387 -15.57 -0.91 28.84
CA VAL A 387 -15.72 -0.58 27.41
C VAL A 387 -17.14 -0.09 27.10
N SER A 388 -17.22 0.97 26.29
CA SER A 388 -18.45 1.63 25.81
C SER A 388 -19.08 0.92 24.60
N PHE A 389 -18.28 0.12 23.89
CA PHE A 389 -18.68 -0.66 22.73
C PHE A 389 -17.98 -2.03 22.74
N THR A 390 -18.57 -2.99 22.06
CA THR A 390 -18.04 -4.35 21.88
C THR A 390 -17.63 -4.56 20.44
N MET A 391 -16.61 -5.39 20.25
CA MET A 391 -16.23 -5.90 18.94
C MET A 391 -16.72 -7.33 18.74
N GLY A 392 -16.88 -7.75 17.49
CA GLY A 392 -17.39 -9.05 17.13
C GLY A 392 -16.88 -9.53 15.78
N HIS A 393 -16.85 -10.85 15.62
CA HIS A 393 -16.52 -11.45 14.33
C HIS A 393 -17.64 -11.18 13.33
N ASN A 394 -17.25 -10.67 12.16
CA ASN A 394 -18.11 -10.48 11.00
C ASN A 394 -17.47 -11.09 9.74
N GLU A 395 -18.04 -10.84 8.55
CA GLU A 395 -17.56 -11.38 7.27
C GLU A 395 -16.12 -10.96 6.91
N PHE A 396 -15.59 -9.91 7.54
CA PHE A 396 -14.24 -9.38 7.33
C PHE A 396 -13.20 -9.99 8.27
N SER A 397 -13.58 -10.92 9.16
CA SER A 397 -12.68 -11.48 10.18
C SER A 397 -11.45 -12.20 9.62
N HIS A 398 -11.48 -12.62 8.36
CA HIS A 398 -10.37 -13.28 7.67
C HIS A 398 -9.44 -12.32 6.89
N LEU A 399 -9.75 -11.02 6.87
CA LEU A 399 -8.96 -9.99 6.19
C LEU A 399 -7.99 -9.35 7.17
N THR A 400 -6.77 -9.03 6.71
CA THR A 400 -5.93 -8.09 7.44
C THR A 400 -6.54 -6.69 7.39
N PHE A 401 -6.12 -5.83 8.30
CA PHE A 401 -6.60 -4.45 8.31
C PHE A 401 -6.26 -3.69 7.02
N ASP A 402 -5.09 -3.95 6.43
CA ASP A 402 -4.69 -3.34 5.15
C ASP A 402 -5.57 -3.81 3.98
N GLU A 403 -5.92 -5.09 3.94
CA GLU A 403 -6.86 -5.63 2.94
C GLU A 403 -8.26 -5.04 3.10
N PHE A 404 -8.69 -4.85 4.35
CA PHE A 404 -9.98 -4.24 4.68
C PHE A 404 -10.04 -2.78 4.21
N LYS A 405 -9.03 -1.97 4.56
CA LYS A 405 -9.03 -0.52 4.29
C LYS A 405 -8.91 -0.19 2.80
N GLN A 406 -8.12 -0.95 2.03
CA GLN A 406 -7.84 -0.70 0.61
C GLN A 406 -9.11 -0.63 -0.27
N HIS A 407 -10.16 -1.36 0.10
CA HIS A 407 -11.34 -1.55 -0.75
C HIS A 407 -12.66 -1.10 -0.10
N ARG A 408 -12.60 -0.46 1.08
CA ARG A 408 -13.79 0.00 1.81
C ARG A 408 -13.82 1.52 1.98
N LEU A 409 -12.68 2.18 1.93
CA LEU A 409 -12.52 3.63 2.14
C LEU A 409 -12.39 4.33 0.79
N GLY A 410 -13.49 4.95 0.35
CA GLY A 410 -13.65 5.50 -1.01
C GLY A 410 -13.94 7.00 -1.06
N LEU A 411 -13.81 7.73 0.03
CA LEU A 411 -14.00 9.17 -0.01
C LEU A 411 -12.74 9.84 -0.57
N ARG A 412 -12.91 10.76 -1.51
CA ARG A 412 -11.82 11.56 -2.09
C ARG A 412 -12.15 13.03 -1.99
N LEU A 413 -11.40 13.74 -1.15
CA LEU A 413 -11.53 15.18 -0.99
C LEU A 413 -10.48 15.89 -1.84
N SER A 414 -10.89 16.92 -2.58
CA SER A 414 -9.94 17.79 -3.28
C SER A 414 -9.10 18.57 -2.25
N PRO A 415 -7.81 18.86 -2.55
CA PRO A 415 -7.00 19.69 -1.69
C PRO A 415 -7.70 21.02 -1.37
N GLY A 416 -7.71 21.41 -0.09
CA GLY A 416 -8.37 22.65 0.35
C GLY A 416 -9.88 22.56 0.56
N TYR A 417 -10.53 21.42 0.28
CA TYR A 417 -11.99 21.29 0.42
C TYR A 417 -12.46 21.51 1.87
N VAL A 418 -11.84 20.81 2.83
CA VAL A 418 -12.19 20.92 4.25
C VAL A 418 -11.86 22.32 4.77
N GLU A 419 -10.69 22.85 4.42
CA GLU A 419 -10.27 24.19 4.82
C GLU A 419 -11.24 25.25 4.29
N GLY A 420 -11.65 25.14 3.03
CA GLY A 420 -12.64 26.03 2.42
C GLY A 420 -14.00 25.96 3.11
N ARG A 421 -14.47 24.76 3.45
CA ARG A 421 -15.71 24.55 4.22
C ARG A 421 -15.64 25.18 5.62
N VAL A 422 -14.52 25.01 6.31
CA VAL A 422 -14.28 25.61 7.63
C VAL A 422 -14.23 27.14 7.53
N GLN A 423 -13.55 27.69 6.52
CA GLN A 423 -13.51 29.14 6.27
C GLN A 423 -14.90 29.71 6.00
N ALA A 424 -15.68 29.07 5.12
CA ALA A 424 -17.06 29.47 4.84
C ALA A 424 -17.94 29.41 6.09
N SER A 425 -17.76 28.37 6.92
CA SER A 425 -18.47 28.18 8.18
C SER A 425 -18.13 29.28 9.20
N ARG A 426 -16.85 29.66 9.32
CA ARG A 426 -16.40 30.77 10.17
C ARG A 426 -17.01 32.10 9.71
N ALA A 427 -17.00 32.37 8.40
CA ALA A 427 -17.62 33.57 7.84
C ALA A 427 -19.14 33.61 8.10
N PHE A 428 -19.82 32.47 7.97
CA PHE A 428 -21.25 32.33 8.28
C PHE A 428 -21.56 32.63 9.75
N LYS A 429 -20.78 32.05 10.69
CA LYS A 429 -20.92 32.29 12.14
C LYS A 429 -20.70 33.76 12.50
N GLN A 430 -19.75 34.44 11.84
CA GLN A 430 -19.50 35.88 12.05
C GLN A 430 -20.67 36.77 11.60
N GLN A 431 -21.39 36.40 10.54
CA GLN A 431 -22.49 37.21 10.00
C GLN A 431 -23.83 36.99 10.71
N ARG A 432 -24.12 35.77 11.19
CA ARG A 432 -25.46 35.40 11.71
C ARG A 432 -25.49 34.97 13.18
N GLY A 433 -24.35 34.95 13.87
CA GLY A 433 -24.23 34.43 15.23
C GLY A 433 -23.78 32.97 15.28
N ALA A 434 -23.20 32.56 16.41
CA ALA A 434 -22.36 31.35 16.50
C ALA A 434 -23.10 30.02 16.68
N ALA A 435 -24.36 30.02 17.13
CA ALA A 435 -25.07 28.78 17.49
C ALA A 435 -26.20 28.47 16.51
N ALA A 436 -26.22 27.26 15.95
CA ALA A 436 -27.40 26.75 15.26
C ALA A 436 -28.56 26.67 16.27
N ASP A 437 -29.73 27.21 15.90
CA ASP A 437 -30.91 27.07 16.75
C ASP A 437 -31.39 25.62 16.71
N VAL A 438 -31.17 24.95 17.84
CA VAL A 438 -31.52 23.55 18.10
C VAL A 438 -32.66 23.44 19.11
N SER A 439 -33.34 24.55 19.44
CA SER A 439 -34.44 24.55 20.41
C SER A 439 -35.65 23.72 19.95
N ASP A 440 -35.92 23.72 18.65
CA ASP A 440 -36.97 22.94 18.01
C ASP A 440 -36.54 21.50 17.64
N ALA A 441 -35.25 21.16 17.81
CA ALA A 441 -34.77 19.82 17.52
C ALA A 441 -35.17 18.86 18.66
N PRO A 442 -35.75 17.67 18.36
CA PRO A 442 -36.09 16.72 19.40
C PRO A 442 -34.84 16.22 20.14
N LYS A 443 -35.00 15.68 21.36
CA LYS A 443 -33.87 15.12 22.12
C LYS A 443 -33.27 13.85 21.48
N GLU A 444 -34.12 13.11 20.78
CA GLU A 444 -33.77 11.91 20.03
C GLU A 444 -34.54 11.88 18.71
N ILE A 445 -33.93 11.33 17.67
CA ILE A 445 -34.59 11.07 16.41
C ILE A 445 -33.98 9.84 15.75
N ASP A 446 -34.83 9.01 15.16
CA ASP A 446 -34.39 7.85 14.38
C ASP A 446 -35.24 7.74 13.10
N TRP A 447 -34.65 8.13 11.97
CA TRP A 447 -35.30 8.11 10.67
C TRP A 447 -35.61 6.69 10.17
N THR A 448 -34.95 5.66 10.71
CA THR A 448 -35.26 4.26 10.37
C THR A 448 -36.65 3.88 10.85
N THR A 449 -37.07 4.38 12.02
CA THR A 449 -38.41 4.15 12.57
C THR A 449 -39.49 5.03 11.93
N LYS A 450 -39.08 6.12 11.28
CA LYS A 450 -39.97 7.04 10.56
C LYS A 450 -40.19 6.67 9.10
N GLY A 451 -39.55 5.59 8.61
CA GLY A 451 -39.71 5.10 7.24
C GLY A 451 -38.86 5.83 6.19
N ALA A 452 -37.93 6.70 6.59
CA ALA A 452 -37.12 7.51 5.67
C ALA A 452 -35.77 6.88 5.29
N VAL A 453 -35.54 5.61 5.65
CA VAL A 453 -34.25 4.93 5.46
C VAL A 453 -34.48 3.55 4.88
N THR A 454 -33.85 3.26 3.74
CA THR A 454 -33.86 1.95 3.09
C THR A 454 -33.08 0.90 3.92
N PRO A 455 -33.23 -0.41 3.64
CA PRO A 455 -32.38 -1.44 4.24
C PRO A 455 -30.88 -1.15 4.07
N VAL A 456 -30.05 -1.70 4.96
CA VAL A 456 -28.59 -1.60 4.85
C VAL A 456 -28.12 -2.35 3.60
N LYS A 457 -27.34 -1.65 2.77
CA LYS A 457 -26.74 -2.18 1.53
C LYS A 457 -25.26 -2.55 1.76
N ASN A 458 -24.62 -3.15 0.75
CA ASN A 458 -23.21 -3.55 0.80
C ASN A 458 -22.46 -3.05 -0.44
N GLN A 459 -21.45 -2.19 -0.25
CA GLN A 459 -20.62 -1.62 -1.31
C GLN A 459 -19.61 -2.62 -1.92
N GLY A 460 -19.48 -3.82 -1.34
CA GLY A 460 -18.48 -4.79 -1.78
C GLY A 460 -17.06 -4.21 -1.78
N MET A 461 -16.21 -4.68 -2.70
CA MET A 461 -14.80 -4.28 -2.84
C MET A 461 -14.58 -2.97 -3.63
N CYS A 462 -15.60 -2.13 -3.74
CA CYS A 462 -15.59 -0.88 -4.49
C CYS A 462 -15.54 0.32 -3.51
N GLY A 463 -14.61 1.26 -3.73
CA GLY A 463 -14.51 2.52 -2.99
C GLY A 463 -15.62 3.50 -3.36
N SER A 464 -16.88 3.09 -3.20
CA SER A 464 -18.08 3.84 -3.62
C SER A 464 -18.91 4.35 -2.45
N CYS A 465 -18.35 4.41 -1.24
CA CYS A 465 -19.03 4.92 -0.04
C CYS A 465 -19.64 6.32 -0.24
N TRP A 466 -19.01 7.15 -1.06
CA TRP A 466 -19.53 8.46 -1.48
C TRP A 466 -20.90 8.34 -2.15
N ALA A 467 -21.08 7.38 -3.06
CA ALA A 467 -22.36 7.12 -3.72
C ALA A 467 -23.41 6.63 -2.72
N PHE A 468 -23.07 5.71 -1.81
CA PHE A 468 -24.00 5.20 -0.78
C PHE A 468 -24.44 6.27 0.22
N SER A 469 -23.52 7.16 0.63
CA SER A 469 -23.85 8.30 1.49
C SER A 469 -24.80 9.27 0.77
N THR A 470 -24.51 9.59 -0.50
CA THR A 470 -25.34 10.43 -1.36
C THR A 470 -26.74 9.85 -1.55
N THR A 471 -26.86 8.61 -2.03
CA THR A 471 -28.15 7.99 -2.30
C THR A 471 -28.99 7.91 -1.04
N GLY A 472 -28.41 7.49 0.09
CA GLY A 472 -29.12 7.44 1.36
C GLY A 472 -29.70 8.80 1.80
N ALA A 473 -28.98 9.90 1.56
CA ALA A 473 -29.48 11.25 1.83
C ALA A 473 -30.55 11.70 0.83
N VAL A 474 -30.43 11.31 -0.45
CA VAL A 474 -31.44 11.57 -1.49
C VAL A 474 -32.74 10.81 -1.21
N GLU A 475 -32.66 9.53 -0.84
CA GLU A 475 -33.80 8.69 -0.47
C GLU A 475 -34.55 9.30 0.73
N GLY A 476 -33.81 9.68 1.78
CA GLY A 476 -34.38 10.31 2.97
C GLY A 476 -35.02 11.66 2.69
N ALA A 477 -34.37 12.52 1.90
CA ALA A 477 -34.92 13.81 1.49
C ALA A 477 -36.20 13.67 0.66
N ALA A 478 -36.22 12.73 -0.29
CA ALA A 478 -37.38 12.45 -1.12
C ALA A 478 -38.55 11.89 -0.30
N PHE A 479 -38.26 11.03 0.69
CA PHE A 479 -39.26 10.56 1.65
C PHE A 479 -39.85 11.72 2.45
N VAL A 480 -39.03 12.61 3.03
CA VAL A 480 -39.52 13.77 3.79
C VAL A 480 -40.42 14.67 2.94
N ALA A 481 -40.12 14.81 1.65
CA ALA A 481 -40.92 15.63 0.74
C ALA A 481 -42.22 14.98 0.25
N SER A 482 -42.28 13.65 0.16
CA SER A 482 -43.36 12.93 -0.56
C SER A 482 -44.07 11.84 0.26
N ASN A 483 -43.55 11.51 1.43
CA ASN A 483 -43.93 10.36 2.25
C ASN A 483 -43.82 9.00 1.52
N LYS A 484 -42.99 8.94 0.47
CA LYS A 484 -42.74 7.73 -0.33
C LYS A 484 -41.24 7.42 -0.35
N LEU A 485 -40.86 6.28 0.22
CA LEU A 485 -39.47 5.81 0.20
C LEU A 485 -39.21 5.10 -1.13
N VAL A 486 -38.24 5.59 -1.88
CA VAL A 486 -37.83 5.03 -3.17
C VAL A 486 -36.35 4.70 -3.07
N SER A 487 -35.98 3.43 -3.23
CA SER A 487 -34.57 3.01 -3.26
C SER A 487 -33.95 3.39 -4.60
N VAL A 488 -32.91 4.21 -4.60
CA VAL A 488 -32.24 4.73 -5.82
C VAL A 488 -30.88 4.07 -6.02
N SER A 489 -30.37 4.14 -7.25
CA SER A 489 -29.17 3.41 -7.68
C SER A 489 -27.87 4.10 -7.29
N GLU A 490 -27.04 3.44 -6.49
CA GLU A 490 -25.64 3.83 -6.31
C GLU A 490 -24.81 3.53 -7.57
N GLN A 491 -25.16 2.49 -8.31
CA GLN A 491 -24.41 2.05 -9.49
C GLN A 491 -24.46 3.07 -10.61
N GLU A 492 -25.60 3.75 -10.77
CA GLU A 492 -25.72 4.85 -11.72
C GLU A 492 -24.71 5.96 -11.42
N LEU A 493 -24.53 6.34 -10.15
CA LEU A 493 -23.49 7.30 -9.78
C LEU A 493 -22.10 6.75 -10.08
N VAL A 494 -21.82 5.50 -9.72
CA VAL A 494 -20.52 4.85 -9.96
C VAL A 494 -20.16 4.81 -11.45
N ASP A 495 -21.15 4.60 -12.33
CA ASP A 495 -20.93 4.44 -13.77
C ASP A 495 -21.00 5.76 -14.56
N CYS A 496 -21.79 6.73 -14.08
CA CYS A 496 -22.21 7.89 -14.87
C CYS A 496 -21.81 9.24 -14.32
N ASP A 497 -21.48 9.35 -13.03
CA ASP A 497 -20.91 10.59 -12.48
C ASP A 497 -19.61 10.91 -13.22
N ASP A 498 -19.53 12.11 -13.79
CA ASP A 498 -18.42 12.55 -14.63
C ASP A 498 -17.40 13.43 -13.89
N LYS A 499 -17.64 13.70 -12.61
CA LYS A 499 -16.73 14.41 -11.71
C LYS A 499 -16.04 13.48 -10.72
N ASP A 500 -16.73 12.47 -10.23
CA ASP A 500 -16.15 11.46 -9.34
C ASP A 500 -15.50 10.29 -10.11
N SER A 501 -14.78 9.41 -9.40
CA SER A 501 -13.95 8.36 -10.00
C SER A 501 -14.49 6.94 -9.80
N GLY A 502 -15.82 6.78 -9.74
CA GLY A 502 -16.46 5.47 -9.58
C GLY A 502 -15.96 4.72 -8.33
N CYS A 503 -15.41 3.52 -8.53
CA CYS A 503 -14.83 2.72 -7.44
C CYS A 503 -13.50 3.25 -6.88
N ASN A 504 -12.85 4.22 -7.53
CA ASN A 504 -11.62 4.84 -7.03
C ASN A 504 -11.91 6.01 -6.07
N GLY A 505 -13.19 6.32 -5.89
CA GLY A 505 -13.69 7.26 -4.89
C GLY A 505 -14.31 8.52 -5.45
N GLY A 506 -14.87 9.33 -4.56
CA GLY A 506 -15.64 10.51 -4.90
C GLY A 506 -16.10 11.30 -3.68
N LEU A 507 -16.95 12.30 -3.92
CA LEU A 507 -17.47 13.22 -2.92
C LEU A 507 -18.98 13.42 -3.06
N MET A 508 -19.71 13.37 -1.95
CA MET A 508 -21.17 13.47 -1.97
C MET A 508 -21.71 14.73 -2.64
N ASP A 509 -21.04 15.88 -2.45
CA ASP A 509 -21.45 17.16 -3.07
C ASP A 509 -21.32 17.14 -4.60
N ASN A 510 -20.33 16.44 -5.15
CA ASN A 510 -20.18 16.27 -6.59
C ASN A 510 -21.35 15.46 -7.13
N ALA A 511 -21.67 14.35 -6.46
CA ALA A 511 -22.83 13.52 -6.79
C ALA A 511 -24.15 14.30 -6.71
N PHE A 512 -24.40 15.12 -5.68
CA PHE A 512 -25.60 15.96 -5.61
C PHE A 512 -25.67 16.95 -6.79
N LYS A 513 -24.54 17.56 -7.18
CA LYS A 513 -24.47 18.44 -8.36
C LYS A 513 -24.73 17.67 -9.64
N TRP A 514 -24.23 16.45 -9.75
CA TRP A 514 -24.45 15.59 -10.90
C TRP A 514 -25.94 15.22 -11.03
N ILE A 515 -26.57 14.74 -9.96
CA ILE A 515 -28.01 14.38 -9.93
C ILE A 515 -28.90 15.59 -10.21
N LYS A 516 -28.47 16.81 -9.86
CA LYS A 516 -29.22 18.02 -10.18
C LYS A 516 -29.17 18.38 -11.67
N ARG A 517 -28.03 18.14 -12.33
CA ARG A 517 -27.82 18.46 -13.75
C ARG A 517 -28.38 17.38 -14.67
N HIS A 518 -28.52 16.16 -14.17
CA HIS A 518 -29.12 15.02 -14.86
C HIS A 518 -30.55 14.82 -14.35
N SER A 519 -31.45 14.25 -15.13
CA SER A 519 -32.91 14.24 -14.86
C SER A 519 -33.37 13.48 -13.60
N GLY A 520 -32.47 13.15 -12.68
CA GLY A 520 -32.69 12.37 -11.47
C GLY A 520 -31.89 11.07 -11.48
N LEU A 521 -32.10 10.26 -10.44
CA LEU A 521 -31.57 8.89 -10.32
C LEU A 521 -32.65 7.86 -10.61
N CYS A 522 -32.26 6.79 -11.29
CA CYS A 522 -33.00 5.56 -11.46
C CYS A 522 -33.17 4.82 -10.14
N LYS A 523 -34.15 3.91 -10.10
CA LYS A 523 -34.32 3.02 -8.96
C LYS A 523 -33.23 1.97 -8.92
N GLU A 524 -32.91 1.49 -7.73
CA GLU A 524 -31.98 0.37 -7.52
C GLU A 524 -32.41 -0.90 -8.27
N GLU A 525 -33.72 -1.16 -8.36
CA GLU A 525 -34.26 -2.31 -9.10
C GLU A 525 -34.07 -2.22 -10.63
N ASP A 526 -33.96 -1.00 -11.16
CA ASP A 526 -33.79 -0.74 -12.59
C ASP A 526 -32.31 -0.61 -13.01
N TYR A 527 -31.42 -0.27 -12.06
CA TYR A 527 -29.98 -0.15 -12.25
C TYR A 527 -29.23 -0.73 -11.04
N THR A 528 -29.14 -2.05 -10.99
CA THR A 528 -28.66 -2.80 -9.81
C THR A 528 -27.17 -2.63 -9.55
N TYR A 529 -26.83 -2.51 -8.26
CA TYR A 529 -25.46 -2.44 -7.77
C TYR A 529 -24.69 -3.76 -7.91
N HIS A 530 -23.45 -3.67 -8.40
CA HIS A 530 -22.57 -4.81 -8.62
C HIS A 530 -21.10 -4.58 -8.25
N ALA A 531 -20.82 -3.52 -7.47
CA ALA A 531 -19.52 -3.26 -6.86
C ALA A 531 -18.34 -3.19 -7.83
N ASN A 532 -18.56 -2.70 -9.05
CA ASN A 532 -17.52 -2.46 -10.04
C ASN A 532 -17.93 -1.29 -10.95
N ALA A 533 -16.97 -0.50 -11.43
CA ALA A 533 -17.26 0.57 -12.38
C ALA A 533 -17.51 -0.03 -13.77
N SER A 534 -18.60 0.38 -14.40
CA SER A 534 -19.07 -0.18 -15.67
C SER A 534 -19.42 0.93 -16.68
N THR A 535 -19.90 0.55 -17.86
CA THR A 535 -20.31 1.54 -18.86
C THR A 535 -21.66 2.15 -18.48
N CYS A 536 -21.71 3.46 -18.33
CA CYS A 536 -22.95 4.20 -18.06
C CYS A 536 -24.12 3.77 -18.97
N ALA A 537 -25.18 3.23 -18.36
CA ALA A 537 -26.32 2.64 -19.05
C ALA A 537 -27.67 3.31 -18.73
N VAL A 538 -27.66 4.61 -18.35
CA VAL A 538 -28.86 5.38 -17.91
C VAL A 538 -30.01 5.38 -18.91
N SER A 539 -29.74 5.20 -20.21
CA SER A 539 -30.80 5.11 -21.23
C SER A 539 -31.70 3.88 -21.08
N LYS A 540 -31.34 2.92 -20.23
CA LYS A 540 -32.09 1.69 -19.97
C LYS A 540 -33.03 1.79 -18.76
N CYS A 541 -33.01 2.89 -18.02
CA CYS A 541 -33.85 3.08 -16.84
C CYS A 541 -34.56 4.44 -16.86
N LYS A 542 -35.60 4.60 -16.04
CA LYS A 542 -36.32 5.86 -15.88
C LYS A 542 -35.91 6.53 -14.56
N PRO A 543 -35.59 7.83 -14.55
CA PRO A 543 -35.37 8.57 -13.32
C PRO A 543 -36.59 8.51 -12.40
N ALA A 544 -36.36 8.26 -11.11
CA ALA A 544 -37.39 8.13 -10.09
C ALA A 544 -37.31 9.22 -9.01
N VAL A 545 -36.13 9.78 -8.75
CA VAL A 545 -35.94 10.85 -7.76
C VAL A 545 -35.03 11.93 -8.33
N LYS A 546 -35.44 13.20 -8.24
CA LYS A 546 -34.64 14.36 -8.66
C LYS A 546 -34.10 15.14 -7.47
N VAL A 547 -32.92 15.73 -7.63
CA VAL A 547 -32.31 16.67 -6.68
C VAL A 547 -32.39 18.09 -7.26
N THR A 548 -32.87 19.06 -6.51
CA THR A 548 -32.99 20.46 -6.96
C THR A 548 -31.91 21.37 -6.38
N GLY A 549 -31.24 20.91 -5.33
CA GLY A 549 -30.11 21.57 -4.67
C GLY A 549 -29.67 20.76 -3.46
N PHE A 550 -28.63 21.22 -2.79
CA PHE A 550 -28.16 20.66 -1.53
C PHE A 550 -27.66 21.79 -0.63
N THR A 551 -27.43 21.49 0.63
CA THR A 551 -26.95 22.43 1.63
C THR A 551 -25.82 21.81 2.41
N ASP A 552 -24.70 22.51 2.44
CA ASP A 552 -23.60 22.23 3.34
C ASP A 552 -24.00 22.63 4.76
N VAL A 553 -23.89 21.69 5.68
CA VAL A 553 -24.04 21.99 7.10
C VAL A 553 -22.77 22.69 7.58
N VAL A 554 -22.94 23.63 8.51
CA VAL A 554 -21.84 24.36 9.13
C VAL A 554 -20.83 23.35 9.69
N SER A 555 -19.59 23.46 9.24
CA SER A 555 -18.53 22.51 9.57
C SER A 555 -18.02 22.75 11.00
N ASN A 556 -17.58 21.67 11.65
CA ASN A 556 -17.12 21.66 13.04
C ASN A 556 -18.19 22.21 14.00
N ASP A 557 -19.42 21.72 13.83
CA ASP A 557 -20.56 22.16 14.62
C ASP A 557 -21.59 21.02 14.76
N GLU A 558 -21.47 20.25 15.85
CA GLU A 558 -22.38 19.14 16.13
C GLU A 558 -23.83 19.59 16.37
N ASP A 559 -24.07 20.84 16.79
CA ASP A 559 -25.41 21.40 16.93
C ASP A 559 -26.02 21.72 15.55
N ALA A 560 -25.24 22.25 14.62
CA ALA A 560 -25.67 22.43 13.24
C ALA A 560 -25.99 21.10 12.56
N LEU A 561 -25.16 20.07 12.78
CA LEU A 561 -25.45 18.71 12.35
C LEU A 561 -26.74 18.17 12.99
N ARG A 562 -26.95 18.41 14.29
CA ARG A 562 -28.17 17.99 14.99
C ARG A 562 -29.42 18.64 14.40
N ALA A 563 -29.35 19.94 14.11
CA ALA A 563 -30.43 20.68 13.47
C ALA A 563 -30.74 20.19 12.05
N ALA A 564 -29.73 19.77 11.29
CA ALA A 564 -29.93 19.17 9.97
C ALA A 564 -30.55 17.77 10.06
N VAL A 565 -30.01 16.91 10.93
CA VAL A 565 -30.52 15.55 11.15
C VAL A 565 -31.95 15.56 11.71
N ALA A 566 -32.34 16.58 12.47
CA ALA A 566 -33.73 16.75 12.93
C ALA A 566 -34.73 16.90 11.77
N LYS A 567 -34.28 17.33 10.59
CA LYS A 567 -35.12 17.59 9.40
C LYS A 567 -35.15 16.43 8.42
N GLN A 568 -34.04 15.71 8.24
CA GLN A 568 -33.88 14.59 7.31
C GLN A 568 -32.56 13.84 7.57
N PRO A 569 -32.34 12.62 7.03
CA PRO A 569 -31.02 12.00 7.00
C PRO A 569 -29.96 12.87 6.31
N VAL A 570 -28.72 12.83 6.80
CA VAL A 570 -27.61 13.71 6.35
C VAL A 570 -26.43 12.87 5.90
N ALA A 571 -25.92 13.15 4.70
CA ALA A 571 -24.68 12.56 4.21
C ALA A 571 -23.50 13.18 4.96
N VAL A 572 -22.61 12.35 5.49
CA VAL A 572 -21.41 12.80 6.22
C VAL A 572 -20.19 12.00 5.79
N ALA A 573 -19.02 12.56 6.05
CA ALA A 573 -17.77 11.87 5.97
C ALA A 573 -17.21 11.60 7.36
N ILE A 574 -16.50 10.48 7.52
CA ILE A 574 -15.78 10.13 8.73
C ILE A 574 -14.39 9.58 8.37
N GLU A 575 -13.49 9.57 9.33
CA GLU A 575 -12.28 8.73 9.30
C GLU A 575 -12.64 7.34 9.84
N ALA A 576 -12.55 6.33 8.98
CA ALA A 576 -12.86 4.93 9.29
C ALA A 576 -11.67 3.98 9.11
N ASP A 577 -10.46 4.50 8.84
CA ASP A 577 -9.20 3.75 8.79
C ASP A 577 -8.61 3.40 10.16
N GLN A 578 -9.45 3.24 11.18
CA GLN A 578 -9.04 2.67 12.47
C GLN A 578 -9.44 1.19 12.57
N HIS A 579 -8.54 0.34 13.07
CA HIS A 579 -8.73 -1.12 13.17
C HIS A 579 -10.02 -1.52 13.92
N ALA A 580 -10.44 -0.71 14.88
CA ALA A 580 -11.68 -0.89 15.64
C ALA A 580 -12.95 -0.86 14.77
N PHE A 581 -12.97 -0.08 13.67
CA PHE A 581 -14.11 -0.04 12.76
C PHE A 581 -14.35 -1.38 12.08
N GLN A 582 -13.28 -2.12 11.76
CA GLN A 582 -13.42 -3.41 11.08
C GLN A 582 -14.30 -4.39 11.88
N PHE A 583 -14.25 -4.32 13.21
CA PHE A 583 -14.91 -5.29 14.10
C PHE A 583 -15.95 -4.71 15.04
N TYR A 584 -16.29 -3.42 14.92
CA TYR A 584 -17.37 -2.84 15.72
C TYR A 584 -18.65 -3.71 15.59
N GLN A 585 -19.27 -4.02 16.73
CA GLN A 585 -20.47 -4.88 16.80
C GLN A 585 -21.64 -4.19 17.48
N SER A 586 -21.43 -3.49 18.60
CA SER A 586 -22.51 -2.82 19.33
C SER A 586 -21.98 -1.82 20.35
N GLY A 587 -22.84 -0.93 20.86
CA GLY A 587 -22.50 0.08 21.88
C GLY A 587 -22.15 1.43 21.29
N VAL A 588 -21.73 2.39 22.12
CA VAL A 588 -21.38 3.75 21.67
C VAL A 588 -19.88 3.80 21.41
N PHE A 589 -19.50 3.96 20.15
CA PHE A 589 -18.12 4.00 19.69
C PHE A 589 -17.48 5.34 20.07
N ASP A 590 -16.52 5.28 21.00
CA ASP A 590 -15.72 6.41 21.50
C ASP A 590 -14.21 6.09 21.48
N ALA A 591 -13.78 5.12 20.67
CA ALA A 591 -12.36 4.85 20.45
C ALA A 591 -11.68 6.01 19.73
N THR A 592 -10.38 6.18 19.94
CA THR A 592 -9.62 7.22 19.24
C THR A 592 -9.70 7.01 17.72
N CYS A 593 -9.99 8.10 17.02
CA CYS A 593 -9.91 8.24 15.57
C CYS A 593 -9.41 9.65 15.27
N GLY A 594 -8.81 9.85 14.10
CA GLY A 594 -8.41 11.15 13.61
C GLY A 594 -9.53 11.88 12.88
N THR A 595 -9.12 12.78 11.99
CA THR A 595 -9.97 13.67 11.18
C THR A 595 -9.62 13.64 9.69
N ASN A 596 -8.84 12.65 9.23
CA ASN A 596 -8.49 12.39 7.84
C ASN A 596 -9.63 11.63 7.16
N LEU A 597 -10.70 12.35 6.84
CA LEU A 597 -11.93 11.79 6.30
C LEU A 597 -11.68 10.91 5.05
N ASP A 598 -12.11 9.65 5.11
CA ASP A 598 -11.80 8.62 4.11
C ASP A 598 -13.03 7.75 3.72
N HIS A 599 -14.16 7.91 4.44
CA HIS A 599 -15.35 7.09 4.26
C HIS A 599 -16.63 7.93 4.33
N GLY A 600 -17.52 7.71 3.36
CA GLY A 600 -18.84 8.35 3.29
C GLY A 600 -19.90 7.48 3.95
N VAL A 601 -20.67 8.06 4.88
CA VAL A 601 -21.73 7.36 5.63
C VAL A 601 -22.97 8.25 5.78
N LEU A 602 -24.08 7.70 6.28
CA LEU A 602 -25.33 8.45 6.43
C LEU A 602 -25.71 8.55 7.90
N VAL A 603 -25.81 9.77 8.44
CA VAL A 603 -26.40 9.98 9.77
C VAL A 603 -27.92 9.90 9.64
N VAL A 604 -28.52 8.92 10.31
CA VAL A 604 -29.97 8.64 10.28
C VAL A 604 -30.66 8.97 11.60
N GLY A 605 -29.91 9.41 12.60
CA GLY A 605 -30.48 9.74 13.89
C GLY A 605 -29.46 10.12 14.93
N TYR A 606 -29.95 10.45 16.12
CA TYR A 606 -29.16 10.67 17.32
C TYR A 606 -30.00 10.39 18.55
N GLY A 607 -29.33 10.12 19.67
CA GLY A 607 -29.99 9.87 20.94
C GLY A 607 -28.99 9.81 22.08
N GLU A 608 -29.40 9.14 23.15
CA GLU A 608 -28.58 8.85 24.31
C GLU A 608 -28.80 7.40 24.73
N LYS A 609 -27.71 6.67 25.01
CA LYS A 609 -27.72 5.28 25.46
C LYS A 609 -26.71 5.13 26.58
N ASP A 610 -27.16 4.59 27.71
CA ASP A 610 -26.31 4.34 28.89
C ASP A 610 -25.53 5.60 29.36
N GLY A 611 -26.18 6.76 29.30
CA GLY A 611 -25.58 8.06 29.66
C GLY A 611 -24.60 8.64 28.62
N LYS A 612 -24.45 7.99 27.46
CA LYS A 612 -23.62 8.45 26.34
C LYS A 612 -24.49 8.90 25.17
N LYS A 613 -24.29 10.14 24.74
CA LYS A 613 -24.92 10.69 23.54
C LYS A 613 -24.28 10.10 22.29
N PHE A 614 -25.09 9.84 21.26
CA PHE A 614 -24.60 9.23 20.02
C PHE A 614 -25.24 9.81 18.76
N TRP A 615 -24.57 9.62 17.63
CA TRP A 615 -25.10 9.64 16.26
C TRP A 615 -25.39 8.22 15.80
N LYS A 616 -26.61 7.92 15.32
CA LYS A 616 -26.91 6.65 14.65
C LYS A 616 -26.53 6.80 13.18
N VAL A 617 -25.53 6.04 12.75
CA VAL A 617 -24.94 6.14 11.42
C VAL A 617 -25.17 4.84 10.66
N LYS A 618 -25.81 4.95 9.50
CA LYS A 618 -25.98 3.84 8.55
C LYS A 618 -24.69 3.69 7.74
N ASN A 619 -24.10 2.51 7.79
CA ASN A 619 -22.91 2.15 7.01
C ASN A 619 -23.29 1.36 5.75
N SER A 620 -22.33 1.14 4.86
CA SER A 620 -22.47 0.45 3.56
C SER A 620 -21.70 -0.87 3.51
N TRP A 621 -21.45 -1.51 4.67
CA TRP A 621 -20.69 -2.77 4.78
C TRP A 621 -21.59 -4.00 5.05
N GLY A 622 -22.88 -3.89 4.72
CA GLY A 622 -23.85 -4.94 4.90
C GLY A 622 -24.41 -5.05 6.33
N PRO A 623 -25.55 -5.76 6.50
CA PRO A 623 -26.25 -5.84 7.78
C PRO A 623 -25.55 -6.74 8.82
N LYS A 624 -24.52 -7.51 8.41
CA LYS A 624 -23.75 -8.38 9.32
C LYS A 624 -22.64 -7.63 10.05
N TRP A 625 -22.34 -6.40 9.66
CA TRP A 625 -21.37 -5.53 10.33
C TRP A 625 -22.06 -4.60 11.33
N GLY A 626 -21.42 -4.29 12.46
CA GLY A 626 -21.98 -3.36 13.45
C GLY A 626 -23.29 -3.83 14.06
N ASP A 627 -24.08 -2.87 14.56
CA ASP A 627 -25.43 -3.15 15.07
C ASP A 627 -26.38 -3.17 13.88
N HIS A 628 -26.49 -4.33 13.23
CA HIS A 628 -27.34 -4.55 12.05
C HIS A 628 -27.03 -3.60 10.87
N GLY A 629 -25.74 -3.28 10.67
CA GLY A 629 -25.26 -2.37 9.63
C GLY A 629 -25.13 -0.90 10.07
N TYR A 630 -25.40 -0.62 11.34
CA TYR A 630 -25.29 0.72 11.92
C TYR A 630 -24.16 0.80 12.94
N ILE A 631 -23.62 2.00 13.12
CA ILE A 631 -22.70 2.35 14.21
C ILE A 631 -23.26 3.52 15.00
N TYR A 632 -23.09 3.49 16.32
CA TYR A 632 -23.43 4.61 17.19
C TYR A 632 -22.15 5.37 17.53
N LEU A 633 -21.83 6.42 16.78
CA LEU A 633 -20.65 7.25 17.06
C LEU A 633 -20.95 8.16 18.25
N ALA A 634 -20.01 8.28 19.19
CA ALA A 634 -20.16 9.21 20.30
C ALA A 634 -20.36 10.65 19.82
N ARG A 635 -21.16 11.40 20.56
CA ARG A 635 -21.56 12.79 20.25
C ARG A 635 -21.27 13.68 21.45
N GLU A 636 -20.82 14.91 21.20
CA GLU A 636 -20.43 15.89 22.23
C GLU A 636 -19.24 15.44 23.11
N LEU A 637 -18.19 14.84 22.53
CA LEU A 637 -16.99 14.41 23.27
C LEU A 637 -15.92 15.50 23.49
N GLY A 638 -16.11 16.71 22.94
CA GLY A 638 -15.22 17.86 23.17
C GLY A 638 -14.68 18.50 21.89
N PRO A 639 -14.09 17.76 20.95
CA PRO A 639 -13.64 18.33 19.67
C PRO A 639 -14.80 18.84 18.82
N GLU A 640 -14.64 20.00 18.20
CA GLU A 640 -15.68 20.62 17.35
C GLU A 640 -15.94 19.80 16.07
N GLU A 641 -14.94 19.05 15.61
CA GLU A 641 -14.99 18.15 14.46
C GLU A 641 -15.94 16.96 14.67
N GLY A 642 -16.31 16.66 15.92
CA GLY A 642 -17.06 15.47 16.30
C GLY A 642 -16.25 14.17 16.21
N GLN A 643 -16.79 13.08 16.77
CA GLN A 643 -16.14 11.78 16.76
C GLN A 643 -15.83 11.34 15.32
N CYS A 644 -14.55 11.08 15.04
CA CYS A 644 -14.01 10.69 13.74
C CYS A 644 -14.28 11.71 12.61
N GLY A 645 -14.41 12.99 12.96
CA GLY A 645 -14.63 14.07 12.01
C GLY A 645 -16.04 14.15 11.43
N VAL A 646 -17.03 13.48 12.05
CA VAL A 646 -18.43 13.40 11.57
C VAL A 646 -19.09 14.77 11.30
N ALA A 647 -18.63 15.84 11.97
CA ALA A 647 -19.15 17.20 11.79
C ALA A 647 -18.34 18.07 10.81
N MET A 648 -17.29 17.55 10.17
CA MET A 648 -16.42 18.31 9.27
C MET A 648 -17.01 18.48 7.86
N ALA A 649 -17.50 17.41 7.25
CA ALA A 649 -18.08 17.43 5.89
C ALA A 649 -19.57 17.00 5.77
N PRO A 650 -20.50 17.38 6.68
CA PRO A 650 -21.93 17.09 6.51
C PRO A 650 -22.60 17.92 5.40
N SER A 651 -23.44 17.29 4.58
CA SER A 651 -24.32 17.94 3.60
C SER A 651 -25.63 17.15 3.38
N TYR A 652 -26.70 17.84 2.96
CA TYR A 652 -27.98 17.18 2.69
C TYR A 652 -28.69 17.76 1.45
N PRO A 653 -29.34 16.91 0.63
CA PRO A 653 -30.01 17.36 -0.59
C PRO A 653 -31.45 17.81 -0.33
N LYS A 654 -31.98 18.59 -1.28
CA LYS A 654 -33.42 18.79 -1.49
C LYS A 654 -33.84 17.89 -2.65
N ALA A 655 -34.61 16.84 -2.35
CA ALA A 655 -35.02 15.84 -3.33
C ALA A 655 -36.55 15.62 -3.34
N SER A 656 -37.07 15.13 -4.45
CA SER A 656 -38.49 14.79 -4.62
C SER A 656 -38.67 13.61 -5.56
N VAL A 657 -39.64 12.75 -5.28
CA VAL A 657 -40.04 11.66 -6.18
C VAL A 657 -40.65 12.24 -7.46
N ILE A 658 -40.27 11.68 -8.61
CA ILE A 658 -40.86 12.00 -9.90
C ILE A 658 -42.16 11.19 -10.02
N THR A 659 -43.30 11.86 -10.15
CA THR A 659 -44.62 11.25 -10.31
C THR A 659 -45.11 11.42 -11.75
N ASP A 660 -45.82 10.44 -12.29
CA ASP A 660 -46.33 10.43 -13.68
C ASP A 660 -47.18 11.69 -14.02
N ASP A 661 -47.81 12.35 -13.05
CA ASP A 661 -48.57 13.61 -13.27
C ASP A 661 -47.68 14.85 -13.50
N GLN A 662 -46.38 14.79 -13.18
CA GLN A 662 -45.42 15.87 -13.46
C GLN A 662 -44.79 15.78 -14.86
N ASP A 663 -44.99 14.68 -15.58
CA ASP A 663 -44.54 14.48 -16.97
C ASP A 663 -45.35 15.31 -17.98
N GLU A 664 -46.56 15.75 -17.61
CA GLU A 664 -47.40 16.64 -18.43
C GLU A 664 -47.15 18.13 -18.09
N ALA A 665 -46.94 18.48 -16.82
CA ALA A 665 -46.73 19.87 -16.40
C ALA A 665 -45.35 20.41 -16.82
N SER A 666 -44.29 19.59 -16.82
CA SER A 666 -42.96 20.01 -17.27
C SER A 666 -42.82 20.07 -18.80
N LYS A 667 -43.78 19.53 -19.55
CA LYS A 667 -43.85 19.67 -21.02
C LYS A 667 -44.49 20.98 -21.47
N VAL A 668 -45.22 21.68 -20.60
CA VAL A 668 -46.00 22.88 -20.99
C VAL A 668 -45.37 24.18 -20.50
N GLU A 669 -44.55 24.16 -19.45
CA GLU A 669 -43.86 25.37 -18.96
C GLU A 669 -42.52 25.67 -19.65
N SER A 670 -41.98 24.73 -20.45
CA SER A 670 -40.73 24.91 -21.21
C SER A 670 -40.93 25.36 -22.67
N VAL A 671 -42.14 25.72 -23.09
CA VAL A 671 -42.45 26.05 -24.51
C VAL A 671 -42.68 27.55 -24.76
N VAL A 672 -42.68 28.43 -23.74
CA VAL A 672 -42.98 29.87 -23.95
C VAL A 672 -41.99 30.84 -23.30
N LYS A 673 -40.77 30.41 -22.93
CA LYS A 673 -39.69 31.33 -22.51
C LYS A 673 -38.33 31.03 -23.16
N GLU A 674 -38.35 30.72 -24.44
CA GLU A 674 -37.18 30.83 -25.32
C GLU A 674 -37.50 31.76 -26.49
N ALA A 675 -37.27 33.06 -26.28
CA ALA A 675 -36.93 33.99 -27.35
C ALA A 675 -36.25 35.22 -26.71
N HIS A 676 -34.98 35.43 -27.07
CA HIS A 676 -34.12 36.57 -26.71
C HIS A 676 -33.69 36.66 -25.23
N ASP A 677 -32.55 36.08 -24.86
CA ASP A 677 -31.21 36.64 -25.11
C ASP A 677 -30.19 35.80 -24.32
N LEU A 678 -29.35 35.05 -25.03
CA LEU A 678 -27.97 34.67 -24.71
C LEU A 678 -27.61 33.49 -25.61
N GLN A 679 -26.74 33.77 -26.57
CA GLN A 679 -26.10 32.78 -27.43
C GLN A 679 -25.46 31.69 -26.57
N VAL A 680 -26.11 30.52 -26.51
CA VAL A 680 -25.44 29.27 -26.17
C VAL A 680 -24.74 28.84 -27.46
N THR A 681 -23.48 29.25 -27.62
CA THR A 681 -22.53 28.41 -28.32
C THR A 681 -22.52 27.08 -27.59
N ALA A 682 -22.99 26.02 -28.25
CA ALA A 682 -22.65 24.68 -27.85
C ALA A 682 -21.12 24.63 -27.77
N ILE A 683 -20.55 24.46 -26.56
CA ILE A 683 -19.17 24.00 -26.45
C ILE A 683 -19.20 22.52 -26.83
N ASN A 684 -19.29 22.28 -28.14
CA ASN A 684 -18.69 21.11 -28.75
C ASN A 684 -17.18 21.35 -28.69
N ALA A 685 -16.55 21.06 -27.55
CA ALA A 685 -15.10 20.93 -27.49
C ALA A 685 -14.76 19.61 -28.18
N GLY A 686 -14.61 19.64 -29.50
CA GLY A 686 -14.09 18.52 -30.26
C GLY A 686 -12.59 18.37 -29.95
N SER A 687 -12.25 17.44 -29.07
CA SER A 687 -10.87 16.96 -28.92
C SER A 687 -10.37 16.41 -30.26
N SER A 688 -9.20 16.82 -30.72
CA SER A 688 -8.62 16.37 -31.99
C SER A 688 -7.82 15.08 -31.79
N VAL A 689 -7.88 14.16 -32.76
CA VAL A 689 -6.94 13.03 -32.82
C VAL A 689 -6.11 13.14 -34.07
N THR A 690 -4.81 13.02 -33.91
CA THR A 690 -3.90 12.84 -35.03
C THR A 690 -3.21 11.50 -34.90
N ILE A 691 -3.07 10.81 -36.03
CA ILE A 691 -2.29 9.59 -36.14
C ILE A 691 -1.18 9.86 -37.15
N VAL A 692 0.05 9.55 -36.77
CA VAL A 692 1.24 9.75 -37.61
C VAL A 692 2.08 8.48 -37.59
N GLN A 693 2.60 8.09 -38.76
CA GLN A 693 3.65 7.09 -38.80
C GLN A 693 4.96 7.77 -38.36
N CYS A 694 5.60 7.21 -37.34
CA CYS A 694 6.87 7.66 -36.80
C CYS A 694 8.01 6.74 -37.27
N GLY A 695 9.24 6.97 -36.81
CA GLY A 695 10.39 6.13 -37.18
C GLY A 695 11.00 6.45 -38.55
N ASP A 696 11.96 5.63 -38.98
CA ASP A 696 12.61 5.74 -40.28
C ASP A 696 11.92 4.84 -41.31
N LEU A 697 11.01 5.45 -42.06
CA LEU A 697 10.19 4.78 -43.08
C LEU A 697 11.00 4.04 -44.15
N GLN A 698 12.30 4.31 -44.33
CA GLN A 698 13.12 3.58 -45.29
C GLN A 698 13.59 2.23 -44.73
N SER A 699 13.96 2.18 -43.45
CA SER A 699 14.52 1.00 -42.80
C SER A 699 13.48 0.08 -42.13
N GLU A 700 12.25 0.58 -41.90
CA GLU A 700 11.14 -0.22 -41.37
C GLU A 700 10.71 -1.34 -42.33
N LEU A 701 10.44 -2.53 -41.76
CA LEU A 701 10.00 -3.72 -42.49
C LEU A 701 8.56 -3.60 -43.03
N ALA A 702 7.71 -2.81 -42.39
CA ALA A 702 6.35 -2.52 -42.80
C ALA A 702 6.11 -1.00 -42.80
N THR A 703 5.44 -0.51 -43.84
CA THR A 703 5.04 0.89 -43.95
C THR A 703 3.56 1.01 -44.23
N PHE A 704 2.88 1.98 -43.62
CA PHE A 704 1.47 2.23 -43.85
C PHE A 704 1.30 3.22 -45.01
N ASN A 705 0.45 2.88 -45.97
CA ASN A 705 0.07 3.79 -47.05
C ASN A 705 -1.06 4.70 -46.59
N ASN A 706 -2.03 4.15 -45.84
CA ASN A 706 -3.10 4.90 -45.22
C ASN A 706 -3.22 4.52 -43.74
N LEU A 707 -3.34 5.52 -42.87
CA LEU A 707 -3.71 5.38 -41.46
C LEU A 707 -4.95 6.22 -41.21
N THR A 708 -5.98 5.63 -40.65
CA THR A 708 -7.25 6.29 -40.34
C THR A 708 -7.54 6.19 -38.85
N VAL A 709 -8.13 7.26 -38.31
CA VAL A 709 -8.70 7.31 -36.97
C VAL A 709 -10.18 7.61 -37.06
N THR A 710 -11.01 6.85 -36.33
CA THR A 710 -12.45 7.09 -36.26
C THR A 710 -12.94 7.03 -34.81
N PRO A 711 -13.71 8.03 -34.34
CA PRO A 711 -14.02 9.31 -35.01
C PRO A 711 -12.81 10.28 -35.00
N ALA A 712 -12.72 11.17 -35.98
CA ALA A 712 -11.68 12.22 -36.03
C ALA A 712 -11.79 13.24 -34.88
N HIS A 713 -13.01 13.39 -34.35
CA HIS A 713 -13.34 14.18 -33.17
C HIS A 713 -14.01 13.26 -32.12
N PRO A 714 -13.21 12.55 -31.29
CA PRO A 714 -13.74 11.66 -30.27
C PRO A 714 -14.49 12.41 -29.19
N THR A 715 -15.57 11.79 -28.74
CA THR A 715 -16.32 12.20 -27.57
C THR A 715 -15.80 11.43 -26.35
N ARG A 716 -15.63 12.13 -25.23
CA ARG A 716 -15.14 11.53 -23.97
C ARG A 716 -15.94 10.27 -23.60
N GLY A 717 -15.23 9.18 -23.29
CA GLY A 717 -15.84 7.90 -22.89
C GLY A 717 -16.41 7.03 -24.03
N LYS A 718 -16.14 7.39 -25.30
CA LYS A 718 -16.43 6.52 -26.46
C LYS A 718 -15.13 5.91 -27.01
N PRO A 719 -15.17 4.70 -27.58
CA PRO A 719 -14.00 4.06 -28.18
C PRO A 719 -13.41 4.89 -29.33
N ILE A 720 -12.08 4.81 -29.49
CA ILE A 720 -11.35 5.35 -30.63
C ILE A 720 -10.76 4.19 -31.41
N HIS A 721 -10.97 4.19 -32.71
CA HIS A 721 -10.54 3.12 -33.61
C HIS A 721 -9.43 3.63 -34.52
N PHE A 722 -8.33 2.89 -34.62
CA PHE A 722 -7.25 3.16 -35.57
C PHE A 722 -7.08 1.97 -36.51
N SER A 723 -7.03 2.23 -37.80
CA SER A 723 -6.78 1.18 -38.80
C SER A 723 -5.82 1.65 -39.88
N GLY A 724 -5.09 0.73 -40.47
CA GLY A 724 -4.19 1.05 -41.57
C GLY A 724 -3.95 -0.10 -42.54
N ASP A 725 -3.71 0.28 -43.79
CA ASP A 725 -3.24 -0.58 -44.86
C ASP A 725 -1.85 -0.15 -45.33
N GLY A 726 -1.09 -1.06 -45.90
CA GLY A 726 0.32 -0.81 -46.20
C GLY A 726 1.03 -1.90 -46.96
N VAL A 727 2.36 -1.86 -46.91
CA VAL A 727 3.26 -2.83 -47.53
C VAL A 727 4.27 -3.33 -46.50
N VAL A 728 4.38 -4.64 -46.39
CA VAL A 728 5.53 -5.31 -45.76
C VAL A 728 6.60 -5.48 -46.82
N LYS A 729 7.73 -4.78 -46.67
CA LYS A 729 8.86 -4.79 -47.62
C LYS A 729 9.66 -6.09 -47.53
N THR A 730 9.79 -6.64 -46.34
CA THR A 730 10.51 -7.90 -46.08
C THR A 730 9.76 -8.68 -45.02
N GLY A 731 9.49 -9.96 -45.31
CA GLY A 731 8.71 -10.81 -44.43
C GLY A 731 9.43 -11.10 -43.10
N PHE A 732 8.64 -11.40 -42.06
CA PHE A 732 9.12 -11.70 -40.71
C PHE A 732 8.28 -12.81 -40.07
N GLU A 733 8.92 -13.66 -39.27
CA GLU A 733 8.27 -14.81 -38.64
C GLU A 733 7.36 -14.39 -37.48
N SER A 734 7.82 -13.45 -36.66
CA SER A 734 7.07 -12.83 -35.58
C SER A 734 7.69 -11.48 -35.22
N ALA A 735 6.97 -10.67 -34.46
CA ALA A 735 7.50 -9.40 -33.95
C ALA A 735 6.86 -9.00 -32.61
N HIS A 736 7.62 -8.25 -31.83
CA HIS A 736 7.21 -7.69 -30.56
C HIS A 736 6.47 -6.38 -30.80
N LEU A 737 5.46 -6.11 -29.97
CA LEU A 737 4.72 -4.86 -29.92
C LEU A 737 4.99 -4.19 -28.58
N ASN A 738 5.45 -2.94 -28.62
CA ASN A 738 5.55 -2.06 -27.46
C ASN A 738 4.48 -0.97 -27.60
N ILE A 739 3.66 -0.83 -26.57
CA ILE A 739 2.66 0.22 -26.44
C ILE A 739 3.06 1.10 -25.27
N ALA A 740 3.26 2.39 -25.53
CA ALA A 740 3.59 3.38 -24.53
C ALA A 740 2.54 4.49 -24.55
N VAL A 741 1.84 4.69 -23.43
CA VAL A 741 0.88 5.77 -23.23
C VAL A 741 1.55 6.85 -22.41
N LYS A 742 1.57 8.07 -22.94
CA LYS A 742 2.07 9.27 -22.27
C LYS A 742 0.96 10.29 -22.08
N LEU A 743 1.04 11.05 -20.99
CA LEU A 743 0.19 12.20 -20.70
C LEU A 743 1.07 13.43 -20.54
N ALA A 744 0.79 14.50 -21.28
CA ALA A 744 1.60 15.72 -21.33
C ALA A 744 3.11 15.46 -21.59
N GLY A 745 3.42 14.42 -22.37
CA GLY A 745 4.79 14.01 -22.69
C GLY A 745 5.44 13.04 -21.70
N GLN A 746 4.79 12.70 -20.58
CA GLN A 746 5.31 11.79 -19.55
C GLN A 746 4.69 10.40 -19.66
N LEU A 747 5.50 9.34 -19.61
CA LEU A 747 5.04 7.94 -19.69
C LEU A 747 4.19 7.58 -18.46
N VAL A 748 2.94 7.17 -18.69
CA VAL A 748 1.98 6.77 -17.65
C VAL A 748 1.66 5.27 -17.68
N TYR A 749 1.86 4.62 -18.82
CA TYR A 749 1.68 3.17 -18.96
C TYR A 749 2.53 2.63 -20.11
N SER A 750 3.11 1.44 -19.93
CA SER A 750 3.74 0.68 -21.00
C SER A 750 3.29 -0.77 -20.99
N HIS A 751 3.20 -1.39 -22.16
CA HIS A 751 2.87 -2.80 -22.33
C HIS A 751 3.69 -3.42 -23.44
N PHE A 752 4.17 -4.64 -23.19
CA PHE A 752 4.88 -5.46 -24.16
C PHE A 752 4.04 -6.67 -24.53
N GLY A 753 3.84 -6.88 -25.83
CA GLY A 753 3.05 -7.98 -26.35
C GLY A 753 3.57 -8.51 -27.68
N SER A 754 2.81 -9.41 -28.29
CA SER A 754 3.04 -9.84 -29.66
C SER A 754 2.25 -8.96 -30.62
N VAL A 755 2.86 -8.62 -31.76
CA VAL A 755 2.14 -8.01 -32.89
C VAL A 755 1.43 -9.05 -33.75
N CYS A 756 1.55 -10.34 -33.42
CA CYS A 756 0.92 -11.43 -34.14
C CYS A 756 -0.43 -11.78 -33.49
N GLY A 757 -1.50 -11.80 -34.28
CA GLY A 757 -2.83 -12.17 -33.80
C GLY A 757 -3.54 -11.08 -32.98
N LYS A 758 -4.46 -11.50 -32.10
CA LYS A 758 -5.25 -10.59 -31.25
C LYS A 758 -4.64 -10.49 -29.87
N THR A 759 -4.41 -9.27 -29.41
CA THR A 759 -3.84 -8.97 -28.10
C THR A 759 -4.80 -8.03 -27.36
N HIS A 760 -5.34 -8.48 -26.22
CA HIS A 760 -6.17 -7.66 -25.32
C HIS A 760 -5.30 -7.15 -24.17
N ILE A 761 -5.28 -5.84 -23.97
CA ILE A 761 -4.37 -5.17 -23.04
C ILE A 761 -5.20 -4.37 -22.03
N PRO A 762 -5.38 -4.87 -20.79
CA PRO A 762 -6.05 -4.11 -19.76
C PRO A 762 -5.15 -2.96 -19.28
N LEU A 763 -5.69 -1.74 -19.27
CA LEU A 763 -5.02 -0.58 -18.72
C LEU A 763 -5.23 -0.53 -17.19
N PRO A 764 -4.22 -0.12 -16.39
CA PRO A 764 -4.30 -0.09 -14.95
C PRO A 764 -5.34 0.92 -14.46
N LEU A 765 -5.75 0.83 -13.19
CA LEU A 765 -6.64 1.80 -12.53
C LEU A 765 -8.05 1.92 -13.16
N GLY A 766 -8.49 0.90 -13.90
CA GLY A 766 -9.79 0.94 -14.60
C GLY A 766 -9.79 1.85 -15.83
N LEU A 767 -8.61 2.23 -16.35
CA LEU A 767 -8.42 3.06 -17.55
C LEU A 767 -8.82 2.38 -18.88
N GLY A 768 -9.59 1.30 -18.81
CA GLY A 768 -10.15 0.59 -19.94
C GLY A 768 -9.17 -0.41 -20.56
N HIS A 769 -9.17 -0.57 -21.88
CA HIS A 769 -8.33 -1.55 -22.56
C HIS A 769 -7.94 -1.12 -23.98
N ILE A 770 -6.86 -1.72 -24.48
CA ILE A 770 -6.41 -1.64 -25.86
C ILE A 770 -6.53 -3.02 -26.48
N ASP A 771 -7.32 -3.16 -27.54
CA ASP A 771 -7.38 -4.37 -28.35
C ASP A 771 -6.61 -4.17 -29.64
N VAL A 772 -5.55 -4.95 -29.82
CA VAL A 772 -4.73 -4.93 -31.04
C VAL A 772 -5.08 -6.16 -31.85
N GLN A 773 -5.53 -5.94 -33.08
CA GLN A 773 -5.62 -6.96 -34.12
C GLN A 773 -4.41 -6.77 -35.04
N GLY A 774 -3.33 -7.47 -34.69
CA GLY A 774 -2.06 -7.41 -35.40
C GLY A 774 -2.01 -8.37 -36.59
N PHE A 775 -0.81 -8.62 -37.10
CA PHE A 775 -0.62 -9.41 -38.32
C PHE A 775 -0.91 -10.91 -38.12
N ALA A 776 -1.32 -11.58 -39.20
CA ALA A 776 -1.32 -13.03 -39.27
C ALA A 776 0.10 -13.55 -39.56
N CYS A 777 0.83 -13.92 -38.51
CA CYS A 777 2.20 -14.40 -38.62
C CYS A 777 2.27 -15.90 -39.01
N PRO A 778 3.30 -16.34 -39.77
CA PRO A 778 4.41 -15.54 -40.31
C PRO A 778 3.99 -14.64 -41.48
N VAL A 779 4.54 -13.43 -41.52
CA VAL A 779 4.14 -12.37 -42.46
C VAL A 779 5.04 -12.40 -43.69
N LYS A 780 4.44 -12.48 -44.88
CA LYS A 780 5.17 -12.43 -46.16
C LYS A 780 5.30 -10.99 -46.65
N ALA A 781 6.35 -10.72 -47.43
CA ALA A 781 6.46 -9.45 -48.14
C ALA A 781 5.28 -9.28 -49.12
N GLY A 782 4.66 -8.09 -49.12
CA GLY A 782 3.44 -7.82 -49.88
C GLY A 782 2.54 -6.79 -49.22
N LYS A 783 1.37 -6.54 -49.82
CA LYS A 783 0.36 -5.61 -49.28
C LYS A 783 -0.38 -6.23 -48.09
N PHE A 784 -0.77 -5.40 -47.12
CA PHE A 784 -1.64 -5.77 -46.02
C PHE A 784 -2.77 -4.76 -45.84
N ASP A 785 -3.96 -5.23 -45.46
CA ASP A 785 -5.17 -4.41 -45.34
C ASP A 785 -5.79 -4.42 -43.92
N THR A 786 -5.13 -5.07 -42.94
CA THR A 786 -5.77 -5.46 -41.65
C THR A 786 -4.91 -5.22 -40.42
N PHE A 787 -4.34 -4.03 -40.26
CA PHE A 787 -3.83 -3.61 -38.94
C PHE A 787 -4.86 -2.74 -38.25
N HIS A 788 -5.38 -3.19 -37.12
CA HIS A 788 -6.50 -2.53 -36.44
C HIS A 788 -6.29 -2.49 -34.93
N VAL A 789 -6.56 -1.35 -34.31
CA VAL A 789 -6.41 -1.12 -32.87
C VAL A 789 -7.65 -0.41 -32.33
N ASP A 790 -8.32 -1.03 -31.36
CA ASP A 790 -9.40 -0.42 -30.60
C ASP A 790 -8.87 0.11 -29.27
N LEU A 791 -8.97 1.41 -29.06
CA LEU A 791 -8.60 2.08 -27.82
C LEU A 791 -9.88 2.45 -27.06
N LYS A 792 -10.12 1.78 -25.93
CA LYS A 792 -11.26 2.07 -25.05
C LYS A 792 -10.76 2.69 -23.75
N LEU A 793 -10.78 4.01 -23.67
CA LEU A 793 -10.46 4.78 -22.45
C LEU A 793 -11.76 5.15 -21.71
N PRO A 794 -11.84 5.08 -20.36
CA PRO A 794 -12.99 5.57 -19.61
C PRO A 794 -13.03 7.10 -19.63
N ARG A 795 -14.07 7.68 -19.03
CA ARG A 795 -14.26 9.15 -18.90
C ARG A 795 -13.12 9.88 -18.17
N ILE A 796 -12.14 9.17 -17.62
CA ILE A 796 -11.15 9.67 -16.67
C ILE A 796 -9.81 9.83 -17.38
N ALA A 797 -9.55 11.06 -17.75
CA ALA A 797 -8.30 11.52 -18.31
C ALA A 797 -8.12 12.96 -17.80
N PRO A 798 -7.14 13.26 -16.91
CA PRO A 798 -6.84 14.63 -16.51
C PRO A 798 -6.58 15.50 -17.74
N GLU A 799 -6.81 16.81 -17.61
CA GLU A 799 -6.47 17.81 -18.64
C GLU A 799 -4.99 17.65 -19.06
N GLY A 800 -4.77 17.23 -20.31
CA GLY A 800 -3.44 16.98 -20.86
C GLY A 800 -3.48 16.26 -22.21
N ASN A 801 -2.48 16.52 -23.06
CA ASN A 801 -2.34 15.85 -24.35
C ASN A 801 -1.93 14.39 -24.15
N TYR A 802 -2.71 13.43 -24.67
CA TYR A 802 -2.32 12.02 -24.66
C TYR A 802 -1.48 11.70 -25.88
N GLU A 803 -0.46 10.86 -25.70
CA GLU A 803 0.34 10.29 -26.78
C GLU A 803 0.41 8.77 -26.61
N VAL A 804 -0.18 8.02 -27.53
CA VAL A 804 -0.06 6.55 -27.58
C VAL A 804 0.93 6.20 -28.68
N ASN A 805 2.06 5.62 -28.30
CA ASN A 805 3.08 5.14 -29.22
C ASN A 805 2.98 3.62 -29.33
N LEU A 806 2.86 3.13 -30.56
CA LEU A 806 2.92 1.73 -30.90
C LEU A 806 4.17 1.51 -31.75
N SER A 807 5.17 0.84 -31.20
CA SER A 807 6.36 0.44 -31.96
C SER A 807 6.48 -1.07 -32.00
N SER A 808 6.99 -1.60 -33.11
CA SER A 808 7.19 -3.02 -33.27
C SER A 808 8.58 -3.36 -33.79
N GLU A 809 9.14 -4.47 -33.31
CA GLU A 809 10.50 -4.94 -33.61
C GLU A 809 10.49 -6.45 -33.89
N SER A 810 11.18 -6.92 -34.93
CA SER A 810 11.36 -8.35 -35.22
C SER A 810 12.76 -8.82 -34.81
N GLY A 811 12.84 -10.00 -34.16
CA GLY A 811 14.09 -10.66 -33.76
C GLY A 811 14.47 -10.48 -32.28
N GLU A 812 15.43 -11.28 -31.80
CA GLU A 812 15.97 -11.23 -30.43
C GLU A 812 17.42 -10.70 -30.42
N GLY A 813 17.83 -10.04 -29.33
CA GLY A 813 19.21 -9.57 -29.14
C GLY A 813 19.65 -8.43 -30.09
N ASN A 814 20.86 -8.52 -30.64
CA ASN A 814 21.47 -7.46 -31.48
C ASN A 814 20.95 -7.43 -32.94
N ALA A 815 20.00 -8.30 -33.31
CA ALA A 815 19.44 -8.42 -34.66
C ALA A 815 18.03 -7.82 -34.79
N LYS A 816 17.67 -6.90 -33.89
CA LYS A 816 16.36 -6.22 -33.89
C LYS A 816 16.22 -5.32 -35.11
N GLN A 817 15.17 -5.56 -35.87
CA GLN A 817 14.79 -4.70 -37.00
C GLN A 817 13.42 -4.09 -36.72
N ALA A 818 13.31 -2.76 -36.85
CA ALA A 818 12.04 -2.06 -36.66
C ALA A 818 11.03 -2.53 -37.70
N VAL A 819 9.86 -2.95 -37.24
CA VAL A 819 8.76 -3.40 -38.10
C VAL A 819 7.90 -2.21 -38.49
N PHE A 820 7.43 -1.42 -37.52
CA PHE A 820 6.74 -0.14 -37.75
C PHE A 820 6.73 0.72 -36.48
N CYS A 821 6.45 2.01 -36.64
CA CYS A 821 6.15 2.94 -35.55
C CYS A 821 4.90 3.78 -35.89
N VAL A 822 3.91 3.79 -35.01
CA VAL A 822 2.70 4.60 -35.12
C VAL A 822 2.51 5.39 -33.83
N GLN A 823 2.31 6.70 -33.96
CA GLN A 823 2.05 7.59 -32.84
C GLN A 823 0.66 8.22 -33.01
N VAL A 824 -0.15 8.11 -31.96
CA VAL A 824 -1.47 8.74 -31.86
C VAL A 824 -1.39 9.85 -30.83
N LYS A 825 -1.80 11.07 -31.20
CA LYS A 825 -1.91 12.20 -30.27
C LYS A 825 -3.35 12.63 -30.12
N LEU A 826 -3.80 12.78 -28.89
CA LEU A 826 -5.11 13.35 -28.52
C LEU A 826 -4.86 14.75 -27.96
N GLY A 827 -5.41 15.77 -28.63
CA GLY A 827 -5.43 17.16 -28.17
C GLY A 827 -6.72 17.48 -27.43
N LEU A 828 -6.61 18.06 -26.24
CA LEU A 828 -7.73 18.61 -25.47
C LEU A 828 -7.60 20.14 -25.53
N ASP A 829 -8.41 20.80 -26.36
CA ASP A 829 -8.38 22.27 -26.47
C ASP A 829 -9.32 22.90 -25.43
N ASP A 830 -8.77 23.78 -24.59
CA ASP A 830 -9.46 24.98 -24.11
C ASP A 830 -8.61 26.19 -24.54
N GLU A 831 -9.15 27.02 -25.43
CA GLU A 831 -8.49 28.19 -26.01
C GLU A 831 -8.23 29.34 -25.01
N ASP A 832 -8.58 29.20 -23.73
CA ASP A 832 -8.26 30.18 -22.69
C ASP A 832 -6.95 29.89 -21.92
N ALA A 833 -6.25 28.80 -22.23
CA ALA A 833 -5.03 28.40 -21.52
C ALA A 833 -3.74 29.14 -21.92
N ALA A 834 -3.81 30.13 -22.81
CA ALA A 834 -2.66 30.98 -23.13
C ALA A 834 -2.35 32.02 -22.03
N ALA A 835 -3.32 32.33 -21.17
CA ALA A 835 -3.15 33.29 -20.07
C ALA A 835 -2.71 32.65 -18.72
N ALA A 836 -2.74 31.31 -18.60
CA ALA A 836 -2.38 30.61 -17.36
C ALA A 836 -1.01 29.90 -17.41
N ARG A 837 -0.13 30.29 -18.35
CA ARG A 837 1.20 29.68 -18.54
C ARG A 837 2.31 30.25 -17.65
N SER A 838 2.01 30.98 -16.57
CA SER A 838 3.05 31.55 -15.70
C SER A 838 2.91 31.36 -14.19
N GLU A 839 2.02 30.51 -13.65
CA GLU A 839 1.87 30.40 -12.18
C GLU A 839 1.90 28.97 -11.60
N VAL A 840 2.49 28.01 -12.33
CA VAL A 840 2.72 26.64 -11.80
C VAL A 840 4.21 26.35 -11.55
N TYR A 841 5.13 27.21 -11.99
CA TYR A 841 6.58 26.98 -11.88
C TYR A 841 7.31 27.71 -10.74
N ASP A 842 6.61 28.45 -9.87
CA ASP A 842 7.26 29.25 -8.80
C ASP A 842 7.04 28.72 -7.36
N LEU A 843 6.45 27.52 -7.19
CA LEU A 843 6.19 26.92 -5.87
C LEU A 843 7.05 25.69 -5.53
N MET A 844 8.12 25.42 -6.29
CA MET A 844 9.07 24.32 -6.02
C MET A 844 10.51 24.79 -5.72
N ALA A 845 10.70 26.08 -5.45
CA ALA A 845 11.90 26.58 -4.79
C ALA A 845 11.51 27.09 -3.40
N VAL A 846 12.18 26.59 -2.35
CA VAL A 846 11.91 26.81 -0.91
C VAL A 846 10.73 25.94 -0.43
N SER A 847 10.91 24.83 0.30
CA SER A 847 11.81 24.51 1.41
C SER A 847 12.00 23.00 1.57
#